data_AF-A0A395HCY0-F1
#
_entry.id   AF-A0A395HCY0-F1
#
_cell.length_a   1.000
_cell.length_b   1.000
_cell.length_c   1.000
_cell.angle_alpha   90.00
_cell.angle_beta   90.00
_cell.angle_gamma   90.00
#
_symmetry.space_group_name_H-M   'P 1'
#
loop_
_entity.id
_entity.type
_entity.pdbx_description
1 polymer ?
#
loop_
_entity_poly.entity_id
_entity_poly.type
_entity_poly.pdbx_seq_one_letter_code
_entity_poly.pdbx_strand_id
1 'polypeptide(L)'
;MLRVHKMRQHPKSFGSAGPSSRGPSGKNPHPRCFALSDDGAECDRETNGPEFCPSHHQERKRLYEEYKQAESDYNSLVLPKDDFPVELVKQKIGLGRKTLDLRNKVNRRFFSQSGQNRGHIRWILKLDAEVNALEERVRLKEGQGEGAEVSSQGIGRDDEKVMQQGTFVYRSLLSPEVPLSELNHLTGNNPVKIIKECIQAVTDALVERLYGIVPVLDDSGPMIKNAGGEEERRPDDGDQVMRFIFRRFLLWKADADVLARATRAESIDCFLRRSLPGEVKEYIEFFTEVFPREGTLHLLRDAVCDYVSPPVISSISLAGGLVATDNEHRQMNLRAWDILYMYFSDIVEAWNVEFLCFGFADVLLIKRLIALKRYCNKDETSGWLPDNDAVSLGNLVAVLHGFVAATKGYCDPPIPRISEKDGTITAKESRCYLAGRMATSNPLTVRFIQDIVKRVGRYIVVVHDFEGNNSGSPKLFSRTVEGEENPWVTRTKSVSVGEQLDDVAWNVEWSFQNIYRDLQLIRTLRERHLDKDYTEFIIIDRHPGREFQLLYQVSDALMMLAGDPSPNDVLRDFIRATVPLDKQEKWLEGITIDDPSSDGLSSDGICYEGNRVRAWDVMEKNADVVRSFTMKRKSIRERRLICKIVQEIEAKGLIIPLEKAGAAHCSPMLLRGTDGHEDIYFNYNFGPIDETRASQSRFNPMRISTSAGALSEFVRKIQAVHPGSVFAKGRINVHYCAWPMPAVRPGWLGYPTFCTAEGYLYRWSVLPFDFPLAARMWQYYVHNEMNLKFPFVYFVGTTFIVSADSLNDAESNRRALLEAADKHGWTLSVPYPSEWTGDVDVLDISTLWEGIYPAVSRRKKIDQKTG
;
A
#
# COMPACT_ATOMS: atom_id res chain seq x y z
N MET A 1 0.32 -17.21 37.86
CA MET A 1 1.15 -16.17 38.50
C MET A 1 1.80 -15.33 37.41
N LEU A 2 1.27 -14.13 37.17
CA LEU A 2 1.89 -13.03 36.43
C LEU A 2 1.13 -11.78 36.90
N ARG A 3 1.84 -10.82 37.47
CA ARG A 3 1.31 -9.61 38.12
C ARG A 3 0.88 -8.59 37.07
N VAL A 4 -0.40 -8.20 37.10
CA VAL A 4 -0.96 -7.09 36.34
C VAL A 4 -0.81 -5.81 37.17
N HIS A 5 -0.06 -4.82 36.69
CA HIS A 5 -0.07 -3.47 37.25
C HIS A 5 -1.25 -2.67 36.66
N LYS A 6 -2.28 -2.47 37.50
CA LYS A 6 -3.38 -1.53 37.28
C LYS A 6 -2.90 -0.10 37.53
N MET A 7 -2.84 0.74 36.48
CA MET A 7 -2.83 2.19 36.66
C MET A 7 -4.23 2.67 37.03
N ARG A 8 -4.38 3.20 38.25
CA ARG A 8 -5.55 3.93 38.73
C ARG A 8 -5.51 5.37 38.20
N GLN A 9 -6.50 5.75 37.42
CA GLN A 9 -6.80 7.15 37.11
C GLN A 9 -7.52 7.79 38.30
N HIS A 10 -7.01 8.92 38.79
CA HIS A 10 -7.74 9.81 39.69
C HIS A 10 -8.23 11.04 38.90
N PRO A 11 -9.52 11.41 39.00
CA PRO A 11 -10.03 12.65 38.42
C PRO A 11 -9.76 13.80 39.38
N LYS A 12 -9.22 14.93 38.90
CA LYS A 12 -9.21 16.19 39.65
C LYS A 12 -10.29 17.13 39.11
N SER A 13 -11.27 17.35 39.97
CA SER A 13 -12.40 18.26 39.86
C SER A 13 -11.98 19.72 39.92
N PHE A 14 -12.72 20.54 39.17
CA PHE A 14 -12.81 22.00 39.32
C PHE A 14 -13.23 22.39 40.74
N GLY A 15 -12.60 23.42 41.31
CA GLY A 15 -12.91 23.95 42.64
C GLY A 15 -12.47 25.41 42.81
N SER A 16 -13.49 26.28 42.83
CA SER A 16 -13.64 27.63 43.39
C SER A 16 -12.45 28.43 43.93
N ALA A 17 -12.43 29.70 43.53
CA ALA A 17 -11.61 30.79 44.03
C ALA A 17 -11.99 31.30 45.44
N GLY A 18 -10.97 31.82 46.14
CA GLY A 18 -11.06 32.83 47.22
C GLY A 18 -10.07 32.59 48.38
N PRO A 19 -9.66 33.63 49.13
CA PRO A 19 -9.04 34.89 48.71
C PRO A 19 -7.69 35.11 49.41
N SER A 20 -6.73 35.80 48.77
CA SER A 20 -5.46 36.20 49.40
C SER A 20 -5.24 37.71 49.24
N SER A 21 -5.29 38.38 50.40
CA SER A 21 -4.57 39.58 50.85
C SER A 21 -4.37 40.76 49.89
N ARG A 22 -5.07 41.86 50.21
CA ARG A 22 -4.83 43.22 49.72
C ARG A 22 -3.54 43.84 50.28
N GLY A 23 -2.80 44.54 49.42
CA GLY A 23 -1.97 45.71 49.72
C GLY A 23 -0.87 45.95 48.67
N PRO A 24 -0.43 47.20 48.39
CA PRO A 24 -1.19 48.42 48.14
C PRO A 24 -1.21 48.78 46.63
N SER A 25 -2.15 49.66 46.29
CA SER A 25 -2.40 50.22 44.96
C SER A 25 -1.17 50.83 44.26
N GLY A 26 -0.62 50.11 43.29
CA GLY A 26 0.08 50.70 42.14
C GLY A 26 -0.93 50.90 41.01
N LYS A 27 -1.03 52.11 40.48
CA LYS A 27 -1.91 52.49 39.37
C LYS A 27 -1.77 51.49 38.22
N ASN A 28 -2.86 50.82 37.82
CA ASN A 28 -2.90 50.04 36.58
C ASN A 28 -2.58 50.97 35.40
N PRO A 29 -1.48 50.78 34.65
CA PRO A 29 -1.34 51.44 33.35
C PRO A 29 -2.42 50.84 32.44
N HIS A 30 -3.24 51.69 31.82
CA HIS A 30 -4.10 51.26 30.72
C HIS A 30 -3.26 50.49 29.68
N PRO A 31 -3.75 49.38 29.09
CA PRO A 31 -3.00 48.62 28.11
C PRO A 31 -2.65 49.53 26.92
N ARG A 32 -1.35 49.77 26.73
CA ARG A 32 -0.82 50.59 25.63
C ARG A 32 -0.77 49.77 24.35
N CYS A 33 -0.81 50.46 23.21
CA CYS A 33 -0.76 49.84 21.90
C CYS A 33 0.62 49.21 21.64
N PHE A 34 0.68 47.92 21.28
CA PHE A 34 1.94 47.21 20.99
C PHE A 34 2.53 47.48 19.59
N ALA A 35 2.01 48.47 18.86
CA ALA A 35 2.47 48.78 17.51
C ALA A 35 3.61 49.80 17.54
N LEU A 36 4.56 49.65 16.62
CA LEU A 36 5.61 50.64 16.37
C LEU A 36 5.19 51.59 15.24
N SER A 37 5.57 52.86 15.40
CA SER A 37 5.48 53.90 14.37
C SER A 37 6.49 53.63 13.24
N ASP A 38 6.39 54.35 12.11
CA ASP A 38 7.27 54.14 10.93
C ASP A 38 8.76 54.40 11.24
N ASP A 39 9.05 55.23 12.25
CA ASP A 39 10.40 55.50 12.80
C ASP A 39 10.85 54.46 13.84
N GLY A 40 9.97 53.54 14.27
CA GLY A 40 10.24 52.54 15.29
C GLY A 40 9.88 52.97 16.71
N ALA A 41 9.29 54.15 16.92
CA ALA A 41 8.85 54.59 18.24
C ALA A 41 7.62 53.80 18.72
N GLU A 42 7.57 53.47 20.01
CA GLU A 42 6.42 52.84 20.64
C GLU A 42 5.18 53.74 20.60
N CYS A 43 3.99 53.14 20.46
CA CYS A 43 2.76 53.90 20.43
C CYS A 43 2.25 54.23 21.84
N ASP A 44 2.18 55.52 22.17
CA ASP A 44 1.70 56.01 23.47
C ASP A 44 0.16 55.97 23.65
N ARG A 45 -0.59 55.48 22.66
CA ARG A 45 -2.07 55.49 22.71
C ARG A 45 -2.60 54.33 23.53
N GLU A 46 -3.55 54.65 24.41
CA GLU A 46 -4.29 53.65 25.20
C GLU A 46 -5.24 52.83 24.31
N THR A 47 -5.43 51.56 24.65
CA THR A 47 -6.26 50.62 23.89
C THR A 47 -7.52 50.23 24.67
N ASN A 48 -8.65 50.13 23.96
CA ASN A 48 -9.92 49.62 24.50
C ASN A 48 -10.10 48.10 24.26
N GLY A 49 -9.08 47.43 23.71
CA GLY A 49 -9.05 46.01 23.34
C GLY A 49 -7.63 45.43 23.51
N PRO A 50 -7.39 44.14 23.23
CA PRO A 50 -6.24 43.43 23.79
C PRO A 50 -4.86 43.73 23.16
N GLU A 51 -4.76 44.34 21.97
CA GLU A 51 -3.45 44.44 21.28
C GLU A 51 -3.11 45.79 20.60
N PHE A 52 -4.05 46.46 19.93
CA PHE A 52 -3.75 47.66 19.13
C PHE A 52 -4.81 48.77 19.28
N CYS A 53 -4.39 50.03 19.17
CA CYS A 53 -5.33 51.16 19.09
C CYS A 53 -6.06 51.17 17.73
N PRO A 54 -7.23 51.82 17.62
CA PRO A 54 -8.05 51.79 16.40
C PRO A 54 -7.30 52.20 15.12
N SER A 55 -6.40 53.20 15.20
CA SER A 55 -5.61 53.65 14.05
C SER A 55 -4.61 52.58 13.58
N HIS A 56 -3.85 51.98 14.50
CA HIS A 56 -2.90 50.92 14.17
C HIS A 56 -3.59 49.62 13.75
N HIS A 57 -4.80 49.36 14.24
CA HIS A 57 -5.60 48.23 13.77
C HIS A 57 -6.06 48.42 12.32
N GLN A 58 -6.55 49.62 11.95
CA GLN A 58 -6.92 49.93 10.56
C GLN A 58 -5.70 49.89 9.64
N GLU A 59 -4.58 50.42 10.09
CA GLU A 59 -3.32 50.39 9.34
C GLU A 59 -2.78 48.98 9.13
N ARG A 60 -2.81 48.13 10.17
CA ARG A 60 -2.47 46.70 10.05
C ARG A 60 -3.34 46.02 9.00
N LYS A 61 -4.65 46.27 9.01
CA LYS A 61 -5.59 45.69 8.04
C LYS A 61 -5.28 46.15 6.62
N ARG A 62 -5.04 47.45 6.43
CA ARG A 62 -4.67 48.03 5.13
C ARG A 62 -3.37 47.45 4.59
N LEU A 63 -2.30 47.47 5.39
CA LEU A 63 -1.00 46.92 4.97
C LEU A 63 -1.08 45.41 4.73
N TYR A 64 -1.95 44.70 5.46
CA TYR A 64 -2.21 43.28 5.24
C TYR A 64 -2.85 43.02 3.87
N GLU A 65 -3.87 43.80 3.52
CA GLU A 65 -4.51 43.75 2.19
C GLU A 65 -3.52 44.12 1.08
N GLU A 66 -2.73 45.16 1.26
CA GLU A 66 -1.72 45.62 0.29
C GLU A 66 -0.64 44.57 0.02
N TYR A 67 -0.08 43.94 1.06
CA TYR A 67 0.94 42.90 0.84
C TYR A 67 0.34 41.62 0.27
N LYS A 68 -0.91 41.26 0.61
CA LYS A 68 -1.58 40.09 0.06
C LYS A 68 -1.87 40.25 -1.43
N GLN A 69 -2.23 41.46 -1.85
CA GLN A 69 -2.37 41.78 -3.26
C GLN A 69 -1.02 41.66 -3.99
N ALA A 70 0.05 42.26 -3.44
CA ALA A 70 1.39 42.18 -4.03
C ALA A 70 1.92 40.73 -4.13
N GLU A 71 1.63 39.89 -3.11
CA GLU A 71 1.93 38.46 -3.11
C GLU A 71 1.14 37.71 -4.20
N SER A 72 -0.15 38.02 -4.37
CA SER A 72 -0.95 37.45 -5.46
C SER A 72 -0.39 37.82 -6.83
N ASP A 73 -0.01 39.08 -7.00
CA ASP A 73 0.57 39.58 -8.25
C ASP A 73 1.92 38.90 -8.54
N TYR A 74 2.79 38.71 -7.53
CA TYR A 74 4.06 37.97 -7.65
C TYR A 74 3.84 36.51 -8.04
N ASN A 75 2.89 35.83 -7.41
CA ASN A 75 2.60 34.41 -7.67
C ASN A 75 1.95 34.18 -9.04
N SER A 76 1.23 35.17 -9.57
CA SER A 76 0.57 35.09 -10.88
C SER A 76 1.56 35.05 -12.06
N LEU A 77 2.78 35.57 -11.87
CA LEU A 77 3.83 35.55 -12.88
C LEU A 77 4.63 34.24 -12.82
N VAL A 78 4.25 33.24 -13.62
CA VAL A 78 4.99 31.97 -13.73
C VAL A 78 6.11 32.11 -14.77
N LEU A 79 7.36 31.85 -14.37
CA LEU A 79 8.52 31.90 -15.27
C LEU A 79 8.78 30.50 -15.87
N PRO A 80 8.95 30.37 -17.20
CA PRO A 80 9.41 29.13 -17.83
C PRO A 80 10.84 28.75 -17.38
N LYS A 81 11.14 27.45 -17.32
CA LYS A 81 12.41 26.94 -16.78
C LYS A 81 13.63 27.25 -17.66
N ASP A 82 13.47 27.24 -18.98
CA ASP A 82 14.62 27.17 -19.91
C ASP A 82 14.80 28.39 -20.82
N ASP A 83 13.77 29.24 -21.03
CA ASP A 83 13.95 30.56 -21.65
C ASP A 83 12.87 31.55 -21.21
N PHE A 84 13.30 32.73 -20.78
CA PHE A 84 12.44 33.76 -20.19
C PHE A 84 12.88 35.16 -20.65
N PRO A 85 11.92 36.05 -20.97
CA PRO A 85 12.23 37.45 -21.23
C PRO A 85 12.82 38.10 -19.98
N VAL A 86 13.96 38.79 -20.13
CA VAL A 86 14.63 39.50 -19.01
C VAL A 86 13.67 40.48 -18.34
N GLU A 87 12.79 41.13 -19.11
CA GLU A 87 11.88 42.14 -18.59
C GLU A 87 10.73 41.54 -17.76
N LEU A 88 10.33 40.30 -18.06
CA LEU A 88 9.37 39.57 -17.25
C LEU A 88 9.97 39.17 -15.90
N VAL A 89 11.27 38.84 -15.89
CA VAL A 89 12.00 38.52 -14.64
C VAL A 89 12.27 39.77 -13.82
N LYS A 90 12.66 40.90 -14.44
CA LYS A 90 12.78 42.20 -13.75
C LYS A 90 11.44 42.65 -13.16
N GLN A 91 10.34 42.44 -13.87
CA GLN A 91 8.99 42.70 -13.34
C GLN A 91 8.68 41.80 -12.13
N LYS A 92 9.02 40.49 -12.20
CA LYS A 92 8.82 39.57 -11.09
C LYS A 92 9.71 39.89 -9.87
N ILE A 93 10.97 40.29 -10.10
CA ILE A 93 11.89 40.80 -9.06
C ILE A 93 11.29 42.05 -8.41
N GLY A 94 10.80 43.02 -9.21
CA GLY A 94 10.18 44.24 -8.70
C GLY A 94 8.96 43.97 -7.82
N LEU A 95 8.10 43.03 -8.22
CA LEU A 95 6.95 42.60 -7.39
C LEU A 95 7.40 41.82 -6.14
N GLY A 96 8.45 41.01 -6.25
CA GLY A 96 9.08 40.33 -5.11
C GLY A 96 9.61 41.34 -4.08
N ARG A 97 10.43 42.32 -4.50
CA ARG A 97 10.95 43.40 -3.65
C ARG A 97 9.83 44.22 -2.99
N LYS A 98 8.80 44.60 -3.75
CA LYS A 98 7.62 45.30 -3.21
C LYS A 98 6.90 44.47 -2.14
N THR A 99 6.76 43.17 -2.37
CA THR A 99 6.09 42.27 -1.41
C THR A 99 6.94 42.08 -0.16
N LEU A 100 8.27 41.97 -0.31
CA LEU A 100 9.22 41.94 0.81
C LEU A 100 9.13 43.21 1.64
N ASP A 101 9.15 44.39 1.02
CA ASP A 101 9.08 45.67 1.73
C ASP A 101 7.79 45.81 2.53
N LEU A 102 6.64 45.46 1.94
CA LEU A 102 5.35 45.54 2.62
C LEU A 102 5.27 44.55 3.80
N ARG A 103 5.76 43.32 3.62
CA ARG A 103 5.79 42.33 4.70
C ARG A 103 6.81 42.68 5.78
N ASN A 104 7.99 43.20 5.43
CA ASN A 104 8.96 43.72 6.38
C ASN A 104 8.40 44.89 7.19
N LYS A 105 7.65 45.80 6.53
CA LYS A 105 6.94 46.90 7.20
C LYS A 105 5.90 46.37 8.18
N VAL A 106 5.09 45.38 7.79
CA VAL A 106 4.11 44.74 8.69
C VAL A 106 4.79 44.05 9.86
N ASN A 107 5.86 43.27 9.61
CA ASN A 107 6.63 42.58 10.64
C ASN A 107 7.20 43.55 11.67
N ARG A 108 7.90 44.59 11.21
CA ARG A 108 8.51 45.61 12.06
C ARG A 108 7.48 46.33 12.91
N ARG A 109 6.31 46.65 12.34
CA ARG A 109 5.33 47.53 13.00
C ARG A 109 4.36 46.83 13.92
N PHE A 110 3.99 45.58 13.64
CA PHE A 110 2.90 44.92 14.37
C PHE A 110 3.30 43.60 15.02
N PHE A 111 4.52 43.11 14.75
CA PHE A 111 4.94 41.78 15.19
C PHE A 111 6.31 41.73 15.87
N SER A 112 7.00 42.87 16.00
CA SER A 112 8.32 42.99 16.65
C SER A 112 8.35 42.48 18.10
N GLN A 113 7.21 42.44 18.79
CA GLN A 113 7.09 41.96 20.17
C GLN A 113 6.32 40.64 20.33
N SER A 114 5.82 40.05 19.24
CA SER A 114 4.94 38.87 19.31
C SER A 114 5.67 37.57 18.90
N GLY A 115 5.75 36.60 19.81
CA GLY A 115 6.36 35.28 19.54
C GLY A 115 5.62 34.40 18.51
N GLN A 116 4.46 34.84 18.00
CA GLN A 116 3.61 34.10 17.05
C GLN A 116 3.87 34.42 15.56
N ASN A 117 4.86 35.25 15.20
CA ASN A 117 5.05 35.69 13.80
C ASN A 117 5.94 34.78 12.92
N ARG A 118 6.18 33.53 13.35
CA ARG A 118 7.19 32.62 12.77
C ARG A 118 6.93 32.24 11.31
N GLY A 119 5.67 32.01 10.94
CA GLY A 119 5.29 31.70 9.55
C GLY A 119 5.46 32.89 8.60
N HIS A 120 5.29 34.11 9.10
CA HIS A 120 5.44 35.33 8.30
C HIS A 120 6.91 35.62 7.99
N ILE A 121 7.80 35.44 8.97
CA ILE A 121 9.25 35.62 8.82
C ILE A 121 9.85 34.57 7.88
N ARG A 122 9.49 33.28 8.05
CA ARG A 122 9.94 32.21 7.15
C ARG A 122 9.56 32.51 5.69
N TRP A 123 8.39 33.11 5.48
CA TRP A 123 7.94 33.51 4.15
C TRP A 123 8.75 34.69 3.59
N ILE A 124 9.05 35.70 4.42
CA ILE A 124 9.94 36.82 4.02
C ILE A 124 11.30 36.29 3.59
N LEU A 125 11.92 35.41 4.38
CA LEU A 125 13.23 34.83 4.06
C LEU A 125 13.18 33.96 2.79
N LYS A 126 12.11 33.17 2.61
CA LYS A 126 11.90 32.39 1.39
C LYS A 126 11.82 33.28 0.16
N LEU A 127 10.98 34.32 0.21
CA LEU A 127 10.82 35.24 -0.91
C LEU A 127 12.11 36.03 -1.19
N ASP A 128 12.86 36.44 -0.15
CA ASP A 128 14.14 37.14 -0.33
C ASP A 128 15.18 36.24 -1.02
N ALA A 129 15.28 34.97 -0.63
CA ALA A 129 16.13 34.00 -1.30
C ALA A 129 15.71 33.77 -2.77
N GLU A 130 14.41 33.64 -3.05
CA GLU A 130 13.90 33.52 -4.42
C GLU A 130 14.23 34.75 -5.26
N VAL A 131 14.03 35.96 -4.72
CA VAL A 131 14.34 37.23 -5.40
C VAL A 131 15.84 37.35 -5.69
N ASN A 132 16.70 37.07 -4.71
CA ASN A 132 18.15 37.11 -4.88
C ASN A 132 18.63 36.08 -5.93
N ALA A 133 18.03 34.88 -5.97
CA ALA A 133 18.33 33.88 -7.00
C ALA A 133 17.89 34.33 -8.41
N LEU A 134 16.76 35.04 -8.52
CA LEU A 134 16.31 35.62 -9.78
C LEU A 134 17.21 36.78 -10.23
N GLU A 135 17.67 37.62 -9.31
CA GLU A 135 18.62 38.71 -9.59
C GLU A 135 19.95 38.17 -10.12
N GLU A 136 20.52 37.14 -9.50
CA GLU A 136 21.76 36.52 -9.97
C GLU A 136 21.57 35.82 -11.34
N ARG A 137 20.40 35.20 -11.58
CA ARG A 137 20.03 34.65 -12.89
C ARG A 137 19.98 35.72 -13.99
N VAL A 138 19.45 36.91 -13.70
CA VAL A 138 19.43 38.03 -14.66
C VAL A 138 20.85 38.53 -14.90
N ARG A 139 21.65 38.71 -13.84
CA ARG A 139 23.04 39.17 -13.93
C ARG A 139 23.91 38.25 -14.80
N LEU A 140 23.73 36.94 -14.68
CA LEU A 140 24.44 35.95 -15.51
C LEU A 140 24.01 35.99 -16.98
N LYS A 141 22.73 36.27 -17.27
CA LYS A 141 22.19 36.35 -18.64
C LYS A 141 22.57 37.67 -19.33
N GLU A 142 22.62 38.77 -18.58
CA GLU A 142 23.06 40.09 -19.07
C GLU A 142 24.59 40.14 -19.27
N GLY A 143 25.37 39.52 -18.36
CA GLY A 143 26.83 39.40 -18.48
C GLY A 143 27.30 38.51 -19.64
N GLN A 144 26.42 37.70 -20.24
CA GLN A 144 26.70 36.95 -21.47
C GLN A 144 26.36 37.74 -22.75
N GLY A 145 25.71 38.91 -22.63
CA GLY A 145 25.28 39.75 -23.76
C GLY A 145 26.19 40.94 -24.08
N GLU A 146 27.05 41.38 -23.15
CA GLU A 146 27.95 42.52 -23.36
C GLU A 146 29.39 42.07 -23.62
N GLY A 147 29.63 41.63 -24.85
CA GLY A 147 30.95 41.23 -25.34
C GLY A 147 31.21 41.72 -26.76
N ALA A 148 31.08 43.03 -27.02
CA ALA A 148 31.72 43.72 -28.15
C ALA A 148 31.42 45.24 -28.10
N GLU A 149 32.35 46.05 -27.59
CA GLU A 149 33.01 47.12 -28.34
C GLU A 149 33.87 48.00 -27.41
N VAL A 150 35.12 48.15 -27.80
CA VAL A 150 36.10 49.05 -27.19
C VAL A 150 35.93 50.42 -27.85
N SER A 151 35.78 51.48 -27.05
CA SER A 151 36.35 52.79 -27.40
C SER A 151 36.78 53.56 -26.15
N SER A 152 38.08 53.75 -26.05
CA SER A 152 38.76 54.71 -25.19
C SER A 152 38.54 56.15 -25.66
N GLN A 153 38.24 57.07 -24.74
CA GLN A 153 38.93 58.37 -24.51
C GLN A 153 38.06 59.36 -23.72
N GLY A 154 38.66 60.05 -22.75
CA GLY A 154 38.12 61.30 -22.22
C GLY A 154 38.42 61.58 -20.76
N ILE A 155 39.55 62.24 -20.49
CA ILE A 155 39.89 62.87 -19.21
C ILE A 155 38.87 63.99 -18.92
N GLY A 156 38.34 64.02 -17.69
CA GLY A 156 37.58 65.16 -17.15
C GLY A 156 37.33 64.99 -15.65
N ARG A 157 38.09 65.71 -14.82
CA ARG A 157 37.69 66.04 -13.45
C ARG A 157 36.37 66.81 -13.50
N ASP A 158 35.43 66.46 -12.64
CA ASP A 158 34.78 67.43 -11.77
C ASP A 158 34.10 66.73 -10.58
N ASP A 159 34.29 67.36 -9.43
CA ASP A 159 33.69 67.05 -8.15
C ASP A 159 32.17 67.12 -8.22
N GLU A 160 31.46 66.03 -7.88
CA GLU A 160 30.16 66.14 -7.24
C GLU A 160 29.95 64.98 -6.26
N LYS A 161 30.06 65.33 -4.97
CA LYS A 161 29.67 64.49 -3.84
C LYS A 161 28.20 64.12 -3.96
N VAL A 162 27.90 62.96 -4.52
CA VAL A 162 26.66 62.25 -4.23
C VAL A 162 26.81 61.73 -2.80
N MET A 163 26.31 62.51 -1.84
CA MET A 163 26.01 62.03 -0.49
C MET A 163 25.07 60.83 -0.62
N GLN A 164 25.63 59.63 -0.58
CA GLN A 164 24.87 58.44 -0.23
C GLN A 164 24.31 58.70 1.17
N GLN A 165 23.00 58.93 1.26
CA GLN A 165 22.25 58.81 2.50
C GLN A 165 22.39 57.36 2.96
N GLY A 166 23.47 57.08 3.70
CA GLY A 166 23.63 55.84 4.41
C GLY A 166 22.48 55.75 5.40
N THR A 167 21.62 54.74 5.22
CA THR A 167 20.63 54.35 6.19
C THR A 167 21.38 53.97 7.48
N PHE A 168 21.51 54.92 8.41
CA PHE A 168 22.14 54.66 9.70
C PHE A 168 21.26 53.70 10.50
N VAL A 169 21.63 52.43 10.52
CA VAL A 169 21.02 51.44 11.43
C VAL A 169 21.66 51.66 12.80
N TYR A 170 20.93 52.28 13.73
CA TYR A 170 21.34 52.38 15.13
C TYR A 170 21.40 50.96 15.72
N ARG A 171 22.59 50.35 15.74
CA ARG A 171 22.84 49.08 16.42
C ARG A 171 23.26 49.36 17.86
N SER A 172 22.65 48.66 18.81
CA SER A 172 23.08 48.71 20.21
C SER A 172 24.55 48.33 20.32
N LEU A 173 25.34 49.07 21.10
CA LEU A 173 26.75 48.73 21.40
C LEU A 173 26.88 47.39 22.16
N LEU A 174 25.79 46.92 22.76
CA LEU A 174 25.70 45.61 23.40
C LEU A 174 25.26 44.50 22.43
N SER A 175 24.94 44.84 21.18
CA SER A 175 24.59 43.85 20.15
C SER A 175 25.76 42.88 19.96
N PRO A 176 25.51 41.56 19.93
CA PRO A 176 26.56 40.55 19.82
C PRO A 176 27.34 40.64 18.50
N GLU A 177 26.79 41.30 17.47
CA GLU A 177 27.48 41.55 16.21
C GLU A 177 28.57 42.63 16.29
N VAL A 178 28.54 43.50 17.30
CA VAL A 178 29.55 44.54 17.50
C VAL A 178 30.73 43.91 18.25
N PRO A 179 31.90 43.74 17.62
CA PRO A 179 33.06 43.16 18.28
C PRO A 179 33.61 44.11 19.35
N LEU A 180 34.22 43.55 20.40
CA LEU A 180 34.86 44.34 21.47
C LEU A 180 35.90 45.32 20.94
N SER A 181 36.55 45.00 19.82
CA SER A 181 37.51 45.88 19.14
C SER A 181 36.90 47.20 18.68
N GLU A 182 35.62 47.23 18.31
CA GLU A 182 34.93 48.46 17.93
C GLU A 182 34.67 49.37 19.14
N LEU A 183 34.73 48.84 20.37
CA LEU A 183 34.61 49.60 21.62
C LEU A 183 35.97 50.06 22.18
N ASN A 184 37.07 49.84 21.45
CA ASN A 184 38.41 50.24 21.89
C ASN A 184 38.60 51.75 22.06
N HIS A 185 37.73 52.55 21.43
CA HIS A 185 37.68 54.00 21.61
C HIS A 185 37.12 54.43 22.99
N LEU A 186 36.48 53.51 23.72
CA LEU A 186 35.98 53.74 25.08
C LEU A 186 37.05 53.36 26.12
N THR A 187 37.12 54.15 27.21
CA THR A 187 38.02 53.88 28.34
C THR A 187 37.71 52.53 28.99
N GLY A 188 38.72 51.87 29.56
CA GLY A 188 38.58 50.52 30.15
C GLY A 188 37.50 50.40 31.24
N ASN A 189 37.23 51.48 31.99
CA ASN A 189 36.20 51.51 33.02
C ASN A 189 34.81 51.91 32.51
N ASN A 190 34.61 52.01 31.19
CA ASN A 190 33.31 52.37 30.64
C ASN A 190 32.31 51.22 30.89
N PRO A 191 31.14 51.49 31.51
CA PRO A 191 30.18 50.44 31.89
C PRO A 191 29.69 49.63 30.69
N VAL A 192 29.60 50.22 29.49
CA VAL A 192 29.20 49.49 28.27
C VAL A 192 30.25 48.46 27.88
N LYS A 193 31.54 48.82 27.99
CA LYS A 193 32.65 47.91 27.71
C LYS A 193 32.71 46.77 28.73
N ILE A 194 32.57 47.08 30.02
CA ILE A 194 32.52 46.07 31.10
C ILE A 194 31.34 45.11 30.90
N ILE A 195 30.14 45.63 30.64
CA ILE A 195 28.95 44.79 30.40
C ILE A 195 29.16 43.91 29.17
N LYS A 196 29.75 44.45 28.09
CA LYS A 196 30.07 43.69 26.88
C LYS A 196 31.09 42.58 27.15
N GLU A 197 32.16 42.87 27.88
CA GLU A 197 33.17 41.87 28.32
C GLU A 197 32.52 40.78 29.18
N CYS A 198 31.64 41.14 30.12
CA CYS A 198 30.89 40.17 30.92
C CYS A 198 29.96 39.31 30.07
N ILE A 199 29.21 39.91 29.12
CA ILE A 199 28.34 39.15 28.20
C ILE A 199 29.18 38.18 27.38
N GLN A 200 30.32 38.62 26.84
CA GLN A 200 31.24 37.79 26.07
C GLN A 200 31.76 36.62 26.91
N ALA A 201 32.28 36.87 28.10
CA ALA A 201 32.80 35.83 29.00
C ALA A 201 31.74 34.81 29.41
N VAL A 202 30.50 35.27 29.68
CA VAL A 202 29.37 34.38 29.97
C VAL A 202 28.98 33.57 28.73
N THR A 203 28.98 34.18 27.56
CA THR A 203 28.67 33.50 26.28
C THR A 203 29.71 32.42 26.01
N ASP A 204 31.00 32.76 26.09
CA ASP A 204 32.10 31.81 25.87
C ASP A 204 32.00 30.64 26.86
N ALA A 205 31.76 30.88 28.14
CA ALA A 205 31.59 29.82 29.12
C ALA A 205 30.38 28.89 28.83
N LEU A 206 29.29 29.45 28.28
CA LEU A 206 28.12 28.66 27.85
C LEU A 206 28.39 27.88 26.57
N VAL A 207 29.15 28.45 25.62
CA VAL A 207 29.56 27.76 24.39
C VAL A 207 30.47 26.59 24.72
N GLU A 208 31.47 26.76 25.59
CA GLU A 208 32.32 25.66 26.06
C GLU A 208 31.51 24.56 26.76
N ARG A 209 30.48 24.94 27.55
CA ARG A 209 29.55 23.98 28.14
C ARG A 209 28.74 23.24 27.06
N LEU A 210 28.27 23.92 26.02
CA LEU A 210 27.56 23.30 24.91
C LEU A 210 28.47 22.32 24.16
N TYR A 211 29.74 22.66 23.93
CA TYR A 211 30.73 21.74 23.36
C TYR A 211 31.01 20.55 24.26
N GLY A 212 30.94 20.71 25.58
CA GLY A 212 30.99 19.58 26.51
C GLY A 212 29.81 18.58 26.35
N ILE A 213 28.67 19.04 25.84
CA ILE A 213 27.47 18.19 25.59
C ILE A 213 27.49 17.65 24.16
N VAL A 214 27.79 18.49 23.18
CA VAL A 214 27.80 18.16 21.76
C VAL A 214 29.08 18.71 21.11
N PRO A 215 30.22 18.00 21.24
CA PRO A 215 31.53 18.52 20.83
C PRO A 215 31.64 18.87 19.35
N VAL A 216 30.86 18.17 18.51
CA VAL A 216 30.87 18.36 17.05
C VAL A 216 30.44 19.76 16.60
N LEU A 217 29.76 20.52 17.45
CA LEU A 217 29.35 21.90 17.14
C LEU A 217 30.55 22.85 17.11
N ASP A 218 31.69 22.48 17.70
CA ASP A 218 32.95 23.16 17.46
C ASP A 218 33.45 22.80 16.05
N ASP A 219 33.16 23.68 15.11
CA ASP A 219 33.65 23.63 13.73
C ASP A 219 34.67 24.73 13.43
N SER A 220 35.30 25.28 14.48
CA SER A 220 36.39 26.26 14.35
C SER A 220 37.63 25.68 13.67
N GLY A 221 37.79 24.35 13.71
CA GLY A 221 38.87 23.61 13.06
C GLY A 221 38.40 22.34 12.34
N PRO A 222 39.29 21.67 11.57
CA PRO A 222 38.95 20.47 10.82
C PRO A 222 38.84 19.20 11.68
N MET A 223 39.26 19.27 12.95
CA MET A 223 39.24 18.16 13.91
C MET A 223 38.29 18.46 15.07
N ILE A 224 37.69 17.42 15.63
CA ILE A 224 36.82 17.47 16.81
C ILE A 224 37.59 16.93 18.02
N LYS A 225 37.45 17.60 19.16
CA LYS A 225 37.93 17.10 20.46
C LYS A 225 36.83 16.28 21.12
N ASN A 226 37.11 15.04 21.47
CA ASN A 226 36.12 14.18 22.12
C ASN A 226 35.83 14.65 23.56
N ALA A 227 34.59 14.46 24.03
CA ALA A 227 34.21 14.79 25.40
C ALA A 227 35.05 13.96 26.40
N GLY A 228 36.00 14.60 27.09
CA GLY A 228 36.80 13.98 28.15
C GLY A 228 38.15 13.37 27.72
N GLY A 229 38.64 13.60 26.49
CA GLY A 229 39.96 13.13 26.04
C GLY A 229 40.72 14.14 25.17
N GLU A 230 42.05 14.02 25.10
CA GLU A 230 42.92 14.86 24.25
C GLU A 230 42.99 14.38 22.78
N GLU A 231 42.35 13.25 22.44
CA GLU A 231 42.39 12.71 21.08
C GLU A 231 41.48 13.50 20.13
N GLU A 232 42.13 14.16 19.18
CA GLU A 232 41.49 14.83 18.05
C GLU A 232 41.17 13.83 16.93
N ARG A 233 39.93 13.85 16.43
CA ARG A 233 39.50 13.02 15.30
C ARG A 233 38.81 13.84 14.22
N ARG A 234 38.79 13.31 13.00
CA ARG A 234 37.98 13.91 11.93
C ARG A 234 36.49 13.67 12.19
N PRO A 235 35.62 14.64 11.83
CA PRO A 235 34.18 14.43 11.82
C PRO A 235 33.78 13.23 10.96
N ASP A 236 32.93 12.37 11.51
CA ASP A 236 32.31 11.26 10.79
C ASP A 236 30.93 11.63 10.24
N ASP A 237 30.21 10.66 9.65
CA ASP A 237 28.88 10.93 9.08
C ASP A 237 27.84 11.31 10.16
N GLY A 238 27.93 10.71 11.36
CA GLY A 238 27.03 11.02 12.49
C GLY A 238 27.24 12.44 13.03
N ASP A 239 28.50 12.86 13.12
CA ASP A 239 28.89 14.21 13.46
C ASP A 239 28.30 15.25 12.50
N GLN A 240 28.38 15.00 11.19
CA GLN A 240 27.80 15.91 10.21
C GLN A 240 26.29 16.02 10.40
N VAL A 241 25.59 14.90 10.63
CA VAL A 241 24.16 14.91 10.92
C VAL A 241 23.85 15.74 12.17
N MET A 242 24.65 15.65 13.24
CA MET A 242 24.46 16.49 14.45
C MET A 242 24.60 17.99 14.15
N ARG A 243 25.55 18.39 13.28
CA ARG A 243 25.65 19.79 12.81
C ARG A 243 24.41 20.21 12.01
N PHE A 244 23.87 19.32 11.17
CA PHE A 244 22.61 19.57 10.46
C PHE A 244 21.40 19.65 11.40
N ILE A 245 21.34 18.85 12.47
CA ILE A 245 20.28 18.95 13.49
C ILE A 245 20.28 20.33 14.13
N PHE A 246 21.45 20.89 14.44
CA PHE A 246 21.54 22.26 14.97
C PHE A 246 21.00 23.29 13.98
N ARG A 247 21.40 23.22 12.70
CA ARG A 247 20.90 24.14 11.66
C ARG A 247 19.38 23.98 11.43
N ARG A 248 18.87 22.76 11.52
CA ARG A 248 17.43 22.45 11.44
C ARG A 248 16.68 23.00 12.64
N PHE A 249 17.25 22.91 13.83
CA PHE A 249 16.70 23.52 15.03
C PHE A 249 16.63 25.05 14.89
N LEU A 250 17.67 25.70 14.36
CA LEU A 250 17.63 27.13 14.05
C LEU A 250 16.49 27.44 13.07
N LEU A 251 16.40 26.72 11.96
CA LEU A 251 15.31 26.91 10.99
C LEU A 251 13.91 26.69 11.59
N TRP A 252 13.79 25.81 12.58
CA TRP A 252 12.53 25.45 13.23
C TRP A 252 12.10 26.45 14.32
N LYS A 253 13.03 26.93 15.16
CA LYS A 253 12.72 27.69 16.38
C LYS A 253 13.15 29.16 16.36
N ALA A 254 14.18 29.51 15.57
CA ALA A 254 14.79 30.84 15.61
C ALA A 254 13.87 31.95 15.08
N ASP A 255 14.05 33.16 15.61
CA ASP A 255 13.40 34.37 15.10
C ASP A 255 14.16 34.97 13.89
N ALA A 256 13.65 36.07 13.35
CA ALA A 256 14.24 36.73 12.18
C ALA A 256 15.68 37.19 12.40
N ASP A 257 15.98 37.72 13.59
CA ASP A 257 17.28 38.31 13.88
C ASP A 257 18.33 37.20 14.06
N VAL A 258 17.96 36.12 14.75
CA VAL A 258 18.79 34.92 14.90
C VAL A 258 19.04 34.26 13.54
N LEU A 259 18.01 34.11 12.68
CA LEU A 259 18.18 33.54 11.34
C LEU A 259 19.04 34.42 10.44
N ALA A 260 18.89 35.74 10.50
CA ALA A 260 19.73 36.67 9.74
C ALA A 260 21.20 36.59 10.19
N ARG A 261 21.46 36.42 11.50
CA ARG A 261 22.81 36.18 12.02
C ARG A 261 23.36 34.83 11.55
N ALA A 262 22.58 33.77 11.66
CA ALA A 262 22.98 32.43 11.22
C ALA A 262 23.31 32.40 9.72
N THR A 263 22.55 33.14 8.89
CA THR A 263 22.78 33.20 7.44
C THR A 263 24.09 33.91 7.08
N ARG A 264 24.53 34.86 7.91
CA ARG A 264 25.81 35.58 7.76
C ARG A 264 27.00 34.84 8.36
N ALA A 265 26.78 33.84 9.20
CA ALA A 265 27.85 33.13 9.89
C ALA A 265 28.49 32.07 8.98
N GLU A 266 29.82 32.06 8.94
CA GLU A 266 30.62 31.13 8.12
C GLU A 266 30.69 29.72 8.72
N SER A 267 30.42 29.59 10.03
CA SER A 267 30.49 28.32 10.76
C SER A 267 29.54 28.34 11.97
N ILE A 268 29.32 27.18 12.59
CA ILE A 268 28.54 27.04 13.83
C ILE A 268 29.24 27.75 14.99
N ASP A 269 30.56 27.58 15.16
CA ASP A 269 31.33 28.28 16.19
C ASP A 269 31.23 29.80 16.03
N CYS A 270 31.38 30.31 14.80
CA CYS A 270 31.25 31.74 14.51
C CYS A 270 29.87 32.28 14.90
N PHE A 271 28.81 31.51 14.65
CA PHE A 271 27.45 31.85 15.05
C PHE A 271 27.27 31.83 16.57
N LEU A 272 27.72 30.76 17.23
CA LEU A 272 27.57 30.59 18.69
C LEU A 272 28.31 31.67 19.48
N ARG A 273 29.54 32.03 19.10
CA ARG A 273 30.31 33.11 19.75
C ARG A 273 29.72 34.51 19.53
N ARG A 274 28.82 34.65 18.55
CA ARG A 274 28.05 35.88 18.25
C ARG A 274 26.58 35.75 18.66
N SER A 275 26.25 34.79 19.52
CA SER A 275 24.91 34.60 20.07
C SER A 275 24.77 35.26 21.44
N LEU A 276 23.55 35.54 21.86
CA LEU A 276 23.28 36.05 23.21
C LEU A 276 23.32 34.90 24.24
N PRO A 277 23.71 35.16 25.50
CA PRO A 277 23.71 34.13 26.55
C PRO A 277 22.37 33.40 26.72
N GLY A 278 21.25 34.08 26.49
CA GLY A 278 19.92 33.47 26.53
C GLY A 278 19.71 32.43 25.43
N GLU A 279 20.20 32.72 24.22
CA GLU A 279 20.09 31.83 23.05
C GLU A 279 20.93 30.57 23.26
N VAL A 280 22.18 30.71 23.72
CA VAL A 280 23.07 29.57 23.99
C VAL A 280 22.50 28.66 25.08
N LYS A 281 21.82 29.22 26.10
CA LYS A 281 21.10 28.42 27.11
C LYS A 281 19.97 27.61 26.49
N GLU A 282 19.20 28.17 25.56
CA GLU A 282 18.16 27.42 24.86
C GLU A 282 18.74 26.29 23.99
N TYR A 283 19.93 26.48 23.42
CA TYR A 283 20.62 25.45 22.64
C TYR A 283 21.11 24.30 23.53
N ILE A 284 21.63 24.63 24.71
CA ILE A 284 21.97 23.63 25.74
C ILE A 284 20.73 22.85 26.15
N GLU A 285 19.63 23.53 26.51
CA GLU A 285 18.37 22.90 26.90
C GLU A 285 17.83 21.98 25.79
N PHE A 286 17.95 22.39 24.53
CA PHE A 286 17.54 21.56 23.41
C PHE A 286 18.28 20.22 23.40
N PHE A 287 19.62 20.22 23.48
CA PHE A 287 20.41 18.98 23.41
C PHE A 287 20.41 18.16 24.70
N THR A 288 20.09 18.74 25.87
CA THR A 288 20.03 18.00 27.13
C THR A 288 18.64 17.50 27.49
N GLU A 289 17.59 18.25 27.14
CA GLU A 289 16.24 17.98 27.62
C GLU A 289 15.24 17.67 26.51
N VAL A 290 15.38 18.25 25.31
CA VAL A 290 14.35 18.21 24.25
C VAL A 290 14.67 17.22 23.13
N PHE A 291 15.93 17.07 22.79
CA PHE A 291 16.43 16.09 21.83
C PHE A 291 17.16 14.97 22.59
N PRO A 292 16.86 13.68 22.30
CA PRO A 292 15.89 13.17 21.33
C PRO A 292 14.54 12.85 22.00
N ARG A 293 13.47 13.56 21.64
CA ARG A 293 12.08 13.20 21.98
C ARG A 293 11.28 12.98 20.71
N GLU A 294 10.16 12.26 20.80
CA GLU A 294 9.28 11.98 19.65
C GLU A 294 8.94 13.24 18.83
N GLY A 295 8.66 14.35 19.53
CA GLY A 295 8.36 15.64 18.90
C GLY A 295 9.52 16.28 18.12
N THR A 296 10.76 15.81 18.27
CA THR A 296 11.96 16.33 17.59
C THR A 296 12.61 15.32 16.65
N LEU A 297 12.09 14.09 16.52
CA LEU A 297 12.61 13.08 15.60
C LEU A 297 12.55 13.52 14.12
N HIS A 298 11.58 14.36 13.77
CA HIS A 298 11.51 14.96 12.43
C HIS A 298 12.77 15.79 12.11
N LEU A 299 13.43 16.40 13.11
CA LEU A 299 14.68 17.14 12.90
C LEU A 299 15.83 16.20 12.55
N LEU A 300 15.90 15.02 13.18
CA LEU A 300 16.90 13.98 12.86
C LEU A 300 16.68 13.43 11.44
N ARG A 301 15.43 13.10 11.10
CA ARG A 301 15.04 12.70 9.74
C ARG A 301 15.45 13.73 8.69
N ASP A 302 15.10 14.99 8.94
CA ASP A 302 15.35 16.09 8.01
C ASP A 302 16.87 16.32 7.85
N ALA A 303 17.62 16.29 8.96
CA ALA A 303 19.06 16.47 8.99
C ALA A 303 19.82 15.38 8.24
N VAL A 304 19.48 14.10 8.43
CA VAL A 304 20.15 13.01 7.70
C VAL A 304 19.88 13.10 6.20
N CYS A 305 18.66 13.50 5.81
CA CYS A 305 18.33 13.68 4.40
C CYS A 305 19.11 14.83 3.76
N ASP A 306 19.23 15.98 4.42
CA ASP A 306 20.01 17.10 3.89
C ASP A 306 21.49 16.78 3.75
N TYR A 307 22.02 15.99 4.68
CA TYR A 307 23.41 15.59 4.64
C TYR A 307 23.71 14.68 3.44
N VAL A 308 22.80 13.73 3.17
CA VAL A 308 23.00 12.72 2.12
C VAL A 308 22.55 13.21 0.73
N SER A 309 21.62 14.16 0.66
CA SER A 309 21.06 14.64 -0.59
C SER A 309 21.91 15.75 -1.22
N PRO A 310 21.99 15.84 -2.56
CA PRO A 310 22.65 16.94 -3.23
C PRO A 310 21.95 18.29 -2.95
N PRO A 311 22.65 19.43 -3.11
CA PRO A 311 22.07 20.75 -2.88
C PRO A 311 20.84 20.98 -3.75
N VAL A 312 19.72 21.35 -3.12
CA VAL A 312 18.42 21.59 -3.77
C VAL A 312 18.27 23.08 -4.12
N ILE A 313 17.50 23.38 -5.17
CA ILE A 313 17.20 24.74 -5.67
C ILE A 313 16.61 25.64 -4.55
N SER A 314 15.87 25.06 -3.59
CA SER A 314 15.23 25.75 -2.47
C SER A 314 15.98 25.55 -1.15
N SER A 315 17.27 25.91 -1.09
CA SER A 315 18.10 25.81 0.12
C SER A 315 18.47 27.18 0.70
N ILE A 316 18.77 27.22 2.01
CA ILE A 316 19.29 28.39 2.72
C ILE A 316 20.61 28.03 3.41
N SER A 317 21.60 28.92 3.35
CA SER A 317 22.84 28.78 4.12
C SER A 317 22.60 29.22 5.56
N LEU A 318 22.85 28.34 6.52
CA LEU A 318 22.77 28.64 7.96
C LEU A 318 24.02 28.11 8.64
N ALA A 319 24.76 29.01 9.32
CA ALA A 319 25.97 28.68 10.05
C ALA A 319 26.95 27.82 9.22
N GLY A 320 27.28 28.32 8.02
CA GLY A 320 28.20 27.66 7.09
C GLY A 320 27.68 26.45 6.30
N GLY A 321 26.43 26.01 6.49
CA GLY A 321 25.89 24.83 5.80
C GLY A 321 24.56 25.08 5.10
N LEU A 322 24.35 24.44 3.94
CA LEU A 322 23.11 24.53 3.16
C LEU A 322 22.04 23.58 3.72
N VAL A 323 20.86 24.11 4.02
CA VAL A 323 19.72 23.37 4.55
C VAL A 323 18.51 23.55 3.63
N ALA A 324 17.83 22.47 3.24
CA ALA A 324 16.64 22.56 2.39
C ALA A 324 15.47 23.25 3.10
N THR A 325 14.76 24.14 2.42
CA THR A 325 13.65 24.91 3.03
C THR A 325 12.29 24.24 2.91
N ASP A 326 12.15 23.27 1.99
CA ASP A 326 10.98 22.44 1.77
C ASP A 326 11.31 20.94 1.87
N ASN A 327 10.27 20.11 1.77
CA ASN A 327 10.36 18.65 1.85
C ASN A 327 10.15 17.97 0.49
N GLU A 328 9.89 18.71 -0.60
CA GLU A 328 9.43 18.16 -1.88
C GLU A 328 10.42 17.17 -2.51
N HIS A 329 11.71 17.29 -2.15
CA HIS A 329 12.79 16.48 -2.70
C HIS A 329 13.45 15.52 -1.70
N ARG A 330 12.93 15.43 -0.46
CA ARG A 330 13.53 14.56 0.56
C ARG A 330 13.01 13.14 0.45
N GLN A 331 13.93 12.18 0.51
CA GLN A 331 13.62 10.76 0.53
C GLN A 331 14.65 10.02 1.39
N MET A 332 14.19 9.04 2.16
CA MET A 332 15.08 8.20 2.97
C MET A 332 15.71 7.09 2.12
N ASN A 333 16.91 7.35 1.57
CA ASN A 333 17.66 6.36 0.79
C ASN A 333 18.46 5.38 1.68
N LEU A 334 19.11 4.38 1.05
CA LEU A 334 19.92 3.37 1.75
C LEU A 334 20.99 4.00 2.66
N ARG A 335 21.71 5.02 2.19
CA ARG A 335 22.77 5.67 2.95
C ARG A 335 22.23 6.43 4.17
N ALA A 336 21.08 7.09 4.03
CA ALA A 336 20.42 7.75 5.16
C ALA A 336 20.05 6.74 6.26
N TRP A 337 19.48 5.59 5.87
CA TRP A 337 19.18 4.52 6.83
C TRP A 337 20.42 3.91 7.47
N ASP A 338 21.51 3.71 6.71
CA ASP A 338 22.78 3.23 7.23
C ASP A 338 23.36 4.17 8.29
N ILE A 339 23.33 5.49 8.05
CA ILE A 339 23.81 6.49 9.01
C ILE A 339 22.96 6.48 10.28
N LEU A 340 21.63 6.43 10.15
CA LEU A 340 20.74 6.34 11.31
C LEU A 340 21.00 5.08 12.14
N TYR A 341 21.19 3.92 11.50
CA TYR A 341 21.48 2.69 12.21
C TYR A 341 22.86 2.73 12.88
N MET A 342 23.88 3.24 12.19
CA MET A 342 25.26 3.18 12.67
C MET A 342 25.58 4.19 13.78
N TYR A 343 24.96 5.38 13.75
CA TYR A 343 25.28 6.47 14.67
C TYR A 343 24.15 6.85 15.62
N PHE A 344 22.91 6.44 15.32
CA PHE A 344 21.71 6.86 16.06
C PHE A 344 20.84 5.68 16.48
N SER A 345 21.40 4.46 16.61
CA SER A 345 20.67 3.26 17.04
C SER A 345 20.04 3.37 18.44
N ASP A 346 20.60 4.21 19.30
CA ASP A 346 20.07 4.46 20.66
C ASP A 346 18.86 5.41 20.65
N ILE A 347 18.61 6.07 19.51
CA ILE A 347 17.50 7.01 19.30
C ILE A 347 16.44 6.37 18.39
N VAL A 348 16.90 5.69 17.34
CA VAL A 348 16.07 5.06 16.33
C VAL A 348 16.00 3.58 16.62
N GLU A 349 14.80 3.12 16.95
CA GLU A 349 14.50 1.74 17.28
C GLU A 349 13.44 1.18 16.31
N ALA A 350 13.27 -0.14 16.30
CA ALA A 350 12.33 -0.82 15.40
C ALA A 350 10.88 -0.27 15.50
N TRP A 351 10.46 0.21 16.67
CA TRP A 351 9.10 0.73 16.90
C TRP A 351 8.91 2.17 16.42
N ASN A 352 9.99 2.96 16.24
CA ASN A 352 9.90 4.37 15.85
C ASN A 352 10.43 4.68 14.45
N VAL A 353 10.94 3.68 13.73
CA VAL A 353 11.53 3.86 12.40
C VAL A 353 10.56 4.47 11.37
N GLU A 354 9.26 4.21 11.52
CA GLU A 354 8.20 4.76 10.64
C GLU A 354 8.01 6.28 10.82
N PHE A 355 8.34 6.86 11.98
CA PHE A 355 8.30 8.31 12.19
C PHE A 355 9.33 9.07 11.35
N LEU A 356 10.38 8.37 10.91
CA LEU A 356 11.45 8.94 10.11
C LEU A 356 11.17 8.84 8.60
N CYS A 357 10.02 8.32 8.19
CA CYS A 357 9.66 8.23 6.78
C CYS A 357 8.98 9.54 6.30
N PHE A 358 9.21 9.93 5.04
CA PHE A 358 8.44 10.99 4.38
C PHE A 358 7.18 10.42 3.71
N GLY A 359 7.32 9.31 2.98
CA GLY A 359 6.20 8.64 2.32
C GLY A 359 6.25 7.13 2.46
N PHE A 360 5.24 6.44 1.94
CA PHE A 360 5.14 4.98 2.06
C PHE A 360 6.26 4.25 1.33
N ALA A 361 6.86 4.86 0.30
CA ALA A 361 8.06 4.33 -0.35
C ALA A 361 9.23 4.15 0.64
N ASP A 362 9.43 5.08 1.57
CA ASP A 362 10.46 4.99 2.61
C ASP A 362 10.17 3.85 3.59
N VAL A 363 8.91 3.72 4.02
CA VAL A 363 8.44 2.62 4.87
C VAL A 363 8.73 1.29 4.20
N LEU A 364 8.40 1.16 2.91
CA LEU A 364 8.62 -0.07 2.17
C LEU A 364 10.11 -0.39 2.06
N LEU A 365 10.94 0.60 1.75
CA LEU A 365 12.39 0.42 1.66
C LEU A 365 12.97 -0.07 2.99
N ILE A 366 12.67 0.59 4.11
CA ILE A 366 13.23 0.21 5.41
C ILE A 366 12.77 -1.18 5.84
N LYS A 367 11.49 -1.54 5.60
CA LYS A 367 10.99 -2.89 5.91
C LYS A 367 11.69 -3.96 5.07
N ARG A 368 11.96 -3.71 3.79
CA ARG A 368 12.75 -4.63 2.94
C ARG A 368 14.18 -4.77 3.46
N LEU A 369 14.85 -3.68 3.82
CA LEU A 369 16.21 -3.72 4.37
C LEU A 369 16.31 -4.47 5.71
N ILE A 370 15.33 -4.28 6.60
CA ILE A 370 15.22 -5.04 7.85
C ILE A 370 14.97 -6.53 7.54
N ALA A 371 14.09 -6.83 6.59
CA ALA A 371 13.79 -8.21 6.19
C ALA A 371 15.01 -8.92 5.57
N LEU A 372 15.95 -8.17 5.01
CA LEU A 372 17.27 -8.66 4.57
C LEU A 372 18.29 -8.83 5.69
N LYS A 373 17.89 -8.61 6.94
CA LYS A 373 18.78 -8.65 8.11
C LYS A 373 19.97 -7.69 8.01
N ARG A 374 19.80 -6.57 7.29
CA ARG A 374 20.86 -5.55 7.16
C ARG A 374 21.19 -4.87 8.48
N TYR A 375 20.18 -4.64 9.30
CA TYR A 375 20.25 -3.89 10.55
C TYR A 375 20.12 -4.82 11.76
N CYS A 376 20.80 -5.97 11.71
CA CYS A 376 20.89 -6.93 12.80
C CYS A 376 22.27 -6.82 13.46
N ASN A 377 22.31 -6.66 14.78
CA ASN A 377 23.56 -6.76 15.53
C ASN A 377 23.94 -8.24 15.75
N LYS A 378 25.25 -8.53 15.73
CA LYS A 378 25.78 -9.88 16.02
C LYS A 378 25.69 -10.26 17.50
N ASP A 379 25.56 -9.26 18.37
CA ASP A 379 25.37 -9.39 19.81
C ASP A 379 23.91 -9.03 20.15
N GLU A 380 23.17 -9.97 20.72
CA GLU A 380 21.70 -10.14 20.72
C GLU A 380 20.83 -9.03 21.36
N THR A 381 21.33 -7.82 21.63
CA THR A 381 20.61 -6.82 22.45
C THR A 381 20.10 -5.57 21.72
N SER A 382 20.49 -5.30 20.46
CA SER A 382 20.11 -4.03 19.78
C SER A 382 20.07 -4.11 18.24
N GLY A 383 19.20 -4.96 17.69
CA GLY A 383 18.87 -4.96 16.25
C GLY A 383 17.59 -4.18 15.94
N TRP A 384 17.48 -3.62 14.74
CA TRP A 384 16.17 -3.15 14.21
C TRP A 384 15.28 -4.29 13.74
N LEU A 385 15.75 -5.54 13.85
CA LEU A 385 14.90 -6.71 13.72
C LEU A 385 14.02 -6.76 14.98
N PRO A 386 12.72 -6.47 14.86
CA PRO A 386 11.83 -6.57 16.01
C PRO A 386 11.77 -8.02 16.52
N ASP A 387 11.44 -8.19 17.80
CA ASP A 387 11.03 -9.49 18.34
C ASP A 387 10.01 -10.15 17.39
N ASN A 388 10.02 -11.49 17.32
CA ASN A 388 9.35 -12.36 16.34
C ASN A 388 7.85 -12.07 16.03
N ASP A 389 7.21 -11.13 16.70
CA ASP A 389 5.79 -10.75 16.60
C ASP A 389 5.48 -9.53 15.72
N ALA A 390 6.46 -8.91 15.05
CA ALA A 390 6.18 -7.77 14.18
C ALA A 390 5.34 -8.13 12.95
N VAL A 391 4.06 -7.77 13.00
CA VAL A 391 3.07 -7.99 11.92
C VAL A 391 3.59 -7.57 10.54
N SER A 392 4.25 -6.41 10.47
CA SER A 392 4.79 -5.83 9.22
C SER A 392 5.85 -6.67 8.50
N LEU A 393 6.50 -7.61 9.21
CA LEU A 393 7.56 -8.48 8.67
C LEU A 393 7.16 -9.97 8.67
N GLY A 394 5.91 -10.30 9.00
CA GLY A 394 5.46 -11.69 9.13
C GLY A 394 5.51 -12.53 7.86
N ASN A 395 5.79 -11.92 6.70
CA ASN A 395 6.02 -12.62 5.43
C ASN A 395 6.92 -11.77 4.52
N LEU A 396 8.15 -12.25 4.29
CA LEU A 396 9.16 -11.58 3.47
C LEU A 396 8.69 -11.34 2.03
N VAL A 397 8.07 -12.35 1.41
CA VAL A 397 7.66 -12.29 0.00
C VAL A 397 6.58 -11.23 -0.23
N ALA A 398 5.63 -11.08 0.70
CA ALA A 398 4.65 -10.00 0.66
C ALA A 398 5.31 -8.61 0.69
N VAL A 399 6.30 -8.42 1.58
CA VAL A 399 7.05 -7.16 1.69
C VAL A 399 7.89 -6.88 0.45
N LEU A 400 8.54 -7.91 -0.12
CA LEU A 400 9.28 -7.78 -1.38
C LEU A 400 8.37 -7.35 -2.54
N HIS A 401 7.13 -7.84 -2.61
CA HIS A 401 6.15 -7.37 -3.60
C HIS A 401 5.46 -6.05 -3.26
N GLY A 402 5.76 -5.45 -2.11
CA GLY A 402 5.30 -4.10 -1.75
C GLY A 402 4.14 -4.03 -0.77
N PHE A 403 3.73 -5.15 -0.17
CA PHE A 403 2.67 -5.20 0.83
C PHE A 403 3.24 -5.20 2.25
N VAL A 404 2.91 -4.17 3.04
CA VAL A 404 3.30 -4.04 4.44
C VAL A 404 2.06 -4.19 5.32
N ALA A 405 2.05 -5.19 6.20
CA ALA A 405 0.93 -5.42 7.11
C ALA A 405 0.98 -4.43 8.30
N ALA A 406 -0.13 -3.76 8.56
CA ALA A 406 -0.27 -2.78 9.65
C ALA A 406 -0.81 -3.44 10.94
N THR A 407 -1.84 -4.29 10.80
CA THR A 407 -2.41 -5.03 11.92
C THR A 407 -3.08 -6.33 11.45
N LYS A 408 -3.26 -7.29 12.36
CA LYS A 408 -3.95 -8.56 12.12
C LYS A 408 -4.71 -9.01 13.37
N GLY A 409 -5.80 -9.74 13.14
CA GLY A 409 -6.54 -10.44 14.20
C GLY A 409 -6.46 -11.94 14.02
N TYR A 410 -6.19 -12.64 15.11
CA TYR A 410 -6.00 -14.09 15.13
C TYR A 410 -7.21 -14.83 15.70
N CYS A 411 -7.32 -16.08 15.28
CA CYS A 411 -8.11 -17.12 15.94
C CYS A 411 -7.16 -18.21 16.51
N ASP A 412 -6.01 -17.83 17.05
CA ASP A 412 -4.97 -18.77 17.50
C ASP A 412 -4.68 -18.66 19.02
N PRO A 413 -4.67 -19.79 19.77
CA PRO A 413 -5.10 -21.11 19.33
C PRO A 413 -6.62 -21.11 18.98
N PRO A 414 -7.09 -22.05 18.15
CA PRO A 414 -8.50 -22.16 17.79
C PRO A 414 -9.37 -22.15 19.05
N ILE A 415 -10.14 -21.09 19.23
CA ILE A 415 -11.03 -20.96 20.38
C ILE A 415 -12.08 -22.08 20.27
N PRO A 416 -12.32 -22.88 21.34
CA PRO A 416 -13.37 -23.87 21.32
C PRO A 416 -14.69 -23.19 20.91
N ARG A 417 -15.31 -23.68 19.83
CA ARG A 417 -16.54 -23.06 19.29
C ARG A 417 -17.65 -23.00 20.31
N ILE A 418 -17.68 -23.95 21.24
CA ILE A 418 -18.59 -24.02 22.37
C ILE A 418 -17.74 -24.29 23.61
N SER A 419 -17.97 -23.52 24.67
CA SER A 419 -17.38 -23.73 25.97
C SER A 419 -18.46 -23.63 27.05
N GLU A 420 -18.41 -24.53 28.02
CA GLU A 420 -19.26 -24.49 29.21
C GLU A 420 -18.44 -23.99 30.40
N LYS A 421 -18.92 -22.95 31.07
CA LYS A 421 -18.35 -22.43 32.33
C LYS A 421 -19.47 -21.96 33.23
N ASP A 422 -19.37 -22.29 34.52
CA ASP A 422 -20.25 -21.78 35.58
C ASP A 422 -21.76 -21.92 35.27
N GLY A 423 -22.16 -23.07 34.72
CA GLY A 423 -23.57 -23.34 34.36
C GLY A 423 -24.08 -22.59 33.12
N THR A 424 -23.18 -21.98 32.34
CA THR A 424 -23.50 -21.27 31.09
C THR A 424 -22.78 -21.92 29.91
N ILE A 425 -23.52 -22.26 28.86
CA ILE A 425 -22.99 -22.71 27.57
C ILE A 425 -22.80 -21.47 26.70
N THR A 426 -21.58 -21.23 26.23
CA THR A 426 -21.26 -20.11 25.34
C THR A 426 -20.72 -20.62 24.02
N ALA A 427 -21.31 -20.20 22.90
CA ALA A 427 -20.68 -20.32 21.60
C ALA A 427 -19.96 -19.02 21.22
N LYS A 428 -18.75 -19.17 20.66
CA LYS A 428 -17.93 -18.08 20.15
C LYS A 428 -17.47 -18.39 18.74
N GLU A 429 -17.68 -17.44 17.84
CA GLU A 429 -17.12 -17.46 16.50
C GLU A 429 -16.21 -16.25 16.30
N SER A 430 -15.05 -16.49 15.69
CA SER A 430 -14.12 -15.45 15.32
C SER A 430 -13.56 -15.71 13.93
N ARG A 431 -13.33 -14.63 13.18
CA ARG A 431 -12.76 -14.61 11.84
C ARG A 431 -11.37 -13.96 11.90
N CYS A 432 -10.44 -14.50 11.13
CA CYS A 432 -9.17 -13.83 10.91
C CYS A 432 -9.35 -12.58 10.06
N TYR A 433 -8.57 -11.54 10.35
CA TYR A 433 -8.47 -10.35 9.49
C TYR A 433 -7.02 -9.89 9.35
N LEU A 434 -6.73 -9.23 8.23
CA LEU A 434 -5.45 -8.62 7.92
C LEU A 434 -5.72 -7.22 7.38
N ALA A 435 -5.07 -6.22 7.96
CA ALA A 435 -5.00 -4.89 7.39
C ALA A 435 -3.55 -4.59 6.98
N GLY A 436 -3.36 -4.07 5.78
CA GLY A 436 -2.05 -3.75 5.24
C GLY A 436 -2.12 -2.73 4.13
N ARG A 437 -0.97 -2.36 3.60
CA ARG A 437 -0.83 -1.22 2.69
C ARG A 437 0.12 -1.52 1.55
N MET A 438 -0.12 -0.87 0.41
CA MET A 438 0.78 -0.83 -0.73
C MET A 438 0.85 0.59 -1.27
N ALA A 439 2.01 1.01 -1.76
CA ALA A 439 2.15 2.29 -2.46
C ALA A 439 1.19 2.37 -3.66
N THR A 440 0.55 3.52 -3.88
CA THR A 440 -0.32 3.73 -5.05
C THR A 440 0.48 3.66 -6.36
N SER A 441 1.75 4.08 -6.31
CA SER A 441 2.70 4.01 -7.43
C SER A 441 3.17 2.60 -7.77
N ASN A 442 2.95 1.60 -6.92
CA ASN A 442 3.36 0.22 -7.22
C ASN A 442 2.44 -0.40 -8.28
N PRO A 443 2.97 -0.92 -9.41
CA PRO A 443 2.17 -1.47 -10.51
C PRO A 443 1.33 -2.69 -10.10
N LEU A 444 1.72 -3.42 -9.05
CA LEU A 444 0.96 -4.55 -8.54
C LEU A 444 -0.27 -4.11 -7.73
N THR A 445 -0.33 -2.88 -7.22
CA THR A 445 -1.42 -2.42 -6.34
C THR A 445 -2.79 -2.53 -7.02
N VAL A 446 -2.94 -1.96 -8.22
CA VAL A 446 -4.22 -2.01 -8.96
C VAL A 446 -4.59 -3.44 -9.35
N ARG A 447 -3.62 -4.24 -9.81
CA ARG A 447 -3.83 -5.64 -10.19
C ARG A 447 -4.25 -6.49 -8.98
N PHE A 448 -3.63 -6.24 -7.83
CA PHE A 448 -3.96 -6.91 -6.58
C PHE A 448 -5.35 -6.53 -6.09
N ILE A 449 -5.75 -5.25 -6.16
CA ILE A 449 -7.11 -4.81 -5.86
C ILE A 449 -8.12 -5.54 -6.75
N GLN A 450 -7.91 -5.56 -8.07
CA GLN A 450 -8.80 -6.21 -9.04
C GLN A 450 -8.92 -7.71 -8.80
N ASP A 451 -7.88 -8.35 -8.29
CA ASP A 451 -7.87 -9.78 -8.00
C ASP A 451 -8.54 -10.12 -6.65
N ILE A 452 -8.11 -9.47 -5.57
CA ILE A 452 -8.51 -9.82 -4.21
C ILE A 452 -10.01 -9.58 -3.99
N VAL A 453 -10.60 -8.57 -4.63
CA VAL A 453 -12.04 -8.29 -4.56
C VAL A 453 -12.90 -9.32 -5.29
N LYS A 454 -12.34 -10.07 -6.25
CA LYS A 454 -13.03 -11.17 -6.94
C LYS A 454 -13.07 -12.46 -6.13
N ARG A 455 -12.27 -12.57 -5.07
CA ARG A 455 -12.18 -13.76 -4.20
C ARG A 455 -13.31 -13.79 -3.16
N VAL A 456 -14.54 -13.52 -3.62
CA VAL A 456 -15.74 -13.33 -2.78
C VAL A 456 -16.17 -14.59 -2.04
N GLY A 457 -15.79 -15.78 -2.52
CA GLY A 457 -16.04 -17.04 -1.83
C GLY A 457 -15.23 -17.18 -0.54
N ARG A 458 -14.19 -16.37 -0.35
CA ARG A 458 -13.29 -16.47 0.81
C ARG A 458 -13.19 -15.19 1.62
N TYR A 459 -13.15 -14.03 0.97
CA TYR A 459 -12.87 -12.77 1.65
C TYR A 459 -14.02 -11.77 1.59
N ILE A 460 -14.06 -10.94 2.63
CA ILE A 460 -14.65 -9.61 2.61
C ILE A 460 -13.49 -8.64 2.49
N VAL A 461 -13.50 -7.78 1.49
CA VAL A 461 -12.40 -6.84 1.22
C VAL A 461 -12.94 -5.42 1.19
N VAL A 462 -12.23 -4.51 1.87
CA VAL A 462 -12.44 -3.06 1.77
C VAL A 462 -11.10 -2.40 1.47
N VAL A 463 -11.07 -1.56 0.45
CA VAL A 463 -9.88 -0.87 -0.04
C VAL A 463 -10.11 0.63 0.01
N HIS A 464 -9.24 1.33 0.74
CA HIS A 464 -9.24 2.79 0.83
C HIS A 464 -8.03 3.37 0.11
N ASP A 465 -8.27 4.43 -0.66
CA ASP A 465 -7.24 5.23 -1.29
C ASP A 465 -7.03 6.53 -0.49
N PHE A 466 -5.76 6.82 -0.24
CA PHE A 466 -5.34 7.99 0.51
C PHE A 466 -4.68 9.06 -0.38
N GLU A 467 -4.50 8.80 -1.67
CA GLU A 467 -3.82 9.71 -2.61
C GLU A 467 -4.47 11.11 -2.64
N GLY A 468 -3.65 12.15 -2.44
CA GLY A 468 -3.94 13.52 -2.86
C GLY A 468 -5.02 14.32 -2.11
N ASN A 469 -5.66 13.80 -1.05
CA ASN A 469 -6.76 14.53 -0.40
C ASN A 469 -6.31 15.40 0.80
N ASN A 470 -6.27 16.72 0.57
CA ASN A 470 -6.20 17.76 1.61
C ASN A 470 -7.35 17.69 2.64
N SER A 471 -8.40 16.91 2.39
CA SER A 471 -9.59 16.77 3.27
C SER A 471 -9.41 15.78 4.41
N GLY A 472 -8.27 15.10 4.53
CA GLY A 472 -7.96 14.20 5.65
C GLY A 472 -8.74 12.88 5.69
N SER A 473 -9.84 12.75 4.94
CA SER A 473 -10.67 11.54 4.87
C SER A 473 -10.23 10.59 3.74
N PRO A 474 -10.06 9.28 4.01
CA PRO A 474 -9.83 8.29 2.96
C PRO A 474 -11.01 8.18 2.01
N LYS A 475 -10.72 7.95 0.73
CA LYS A 475 -11.73 7.64 -0.27
C LYS A 475 -11.90 6.13 -0.36
N LEU A 476 -13.13 5.64 -0.35
CA LEU A 476 -13.40 4.23 -0.66
C LEU A 476 -13.05 3.99 -2.14
N PHE A 477 -12.09 3.10 -2.40
CA PHE A 477 -11.64 2.76 -3.74
C PHE A 477 -12.41 1.56 -4.28
N SER A 478 -12.49 0.49 -3.50
CA SER A 478 -13.20 -0.73 -3.86
C SER A 478 -13.65 -1.51 -2.64
N ARG A 479 -14.72 -2.28 -2.78
CA ARG A 479 -15.27 -3.12 -1.71
C ARG A 479 -15.99 -4.33 -2.30
N THR A 480 -15.89 -5.49 -1.65
CA THR A 480 -16.71 -6.66 -1.98
C THR A 480 -18.18 -6.36 -1.69
N VAL A 481 -19.08 -6.78 -2.57
CA VAL A 481 -20.51 -6.57 -2.36
C VAL A 481 -21.00 -7.44 -1.20
N GLU A 482 -21.28 -6.81 -0.06
CA GLU A 482 -21.82 -7.46 1.14
C GLU A 482 -23.31 -7.17 1.32
N GLY A 483 -24.03 -8.11 1.94
CA GLY A 483 -25.37 -7.85 2.46
C GLY A 483 -25.39 -7.00 3.73
N GLU A 484 -24.26 -6.92 4.46
CA GLU A 484 -24.11 -6.19 5.72
C GLU A 484 -23.08 -5.05 5.57
N GLU A 485 -23.44 -3.84 5.99
CA GLU A 485 -22.54 -2.67 5.93
C GLU A 485 -21.36 -2.77 6.91
N ASN A 486 -21.57 -3.35 8.10
CA ASN A 486 -20.54 -3.54 9.13
C ASN A 486 -20.39 -5.04 9.46
N PRO A 487 -19.61 -5.79 8.68
CA PRO A 487 -19.46 -7.23 8.89
C PRO A 487 -18.81 -7.53 10.24
N TRP A 488 -19.35 -8.54 10.92
CA TRP A 488 -18.80 -9.03 12.18
C TRP A 488 -17.49 -9.78 11.96
N VAL A 489 -16.63 -9.71 12.97
CA VAL A 489 -15.35 -10.43 13.04
C VAL A 489 -15.38 -11.41 14.20
N THR A 490 -15.85 -10.97 15.38
CA THR A 490 -16.04 -11.83 16.55
C THR A 490 -17.44 -11.66 17.10
N ARG A 491 -18.12 -12.78 17.39
CA ARG A 491 -19.47 -12.80 17.95
C ARG A 491 -19.64 -13.94 18.95
N THR A 492 -20.54 -13.74 19.91
CA THR A 492 -20.84 -14.70 20.98
C THR A 492 -22.34 -14.85 21.19
N LYS A 493 -22.76 -16.04 21.63
CA LYS A 493 -24.10 -16.30 22.17
C LYS A 493 -23.98 -17.23 23.38
N SER A 494 -24.76 -16.99 24.42
CA SER A 494 -24.66 -17.70 25.70
C SER A 494 -26.06 -18.03 26.24
N VAL A 495 -26.22 -19.23 26.80
CA VAL A 495 -27.46 -19.71 27.44
C VAL A 495 -27.14 -20.49 28.72
N SER A 496 -28.12 -20.64 29.60
CA SER A 496 -27.95 -21.51 30.78
C SER A 496 -27.91 -22.97 30.37
N VAL A 497 -27.18 -23.82 31.11
CA VAL A 497 -27.13 -25.27 30.86
C VAL A 497 -28.54 -25.86 30.90
N GLY A 498 -28.97 -26.46 29.78
CA GLY A 498 -30.33 -27.02 29.59
C GLY A 498 -31.21 -26.23 28.61
N GLU A 499 -30.84 -25.01 28.26
CA GLU A 499 -31.52 -24.19 27.24
C GLU A 499 -30.93 -24.40 25.83
N GLN A 500 -31.73 -24.15 24.79
CA GLN A 500 -31.27 -24.33 23.40
C GLN A 500 -30.49 -23.12 22.91
N LEU A 501 -29.21 -23.34 22.59
CA LEU A 501 -28.29 -22.32 22.11
C LEU A 501 -28.71 -21.73 20.75
N ASP A 502 -29.45 -22.48 19.94
CA ASP A 502 -29.81 -22.10 18.56
C ASP A 502 -30.91 -21.04 18.48
N ASP A 503 -31.69 -20.87 19.54
CA ASP A 503 -32.78 -19.88 19.60
C ASP A 503 -32.29 -18.48 19.99
N VAL A 504 -31.02 -18.34 20.39
CA VAL A 504 -30.45 -17.07 20.86
C VAL A 504 -29.69 -16.35 19.74
N ALA A 505 -29.98 -15.06 19.59
CA ALA A 505 -29.30 -14.19 18.63
C ALA A 505 -27.82 -13.97 19.00
N TRP A 506 -26.98 -13.82 17.98
CA TRP A 506 -25.58 -13.50 18.18
C TRP A 506 -25.37 -12.06 18.66
N ASN A 507 -24.50 -11.88 19.64
CA ASN A 507 -23.95 -10.59 20.06
C ASN A 507 -22.59 -10.35 19.37
N VAL A 508 -22.39 -9.19 18.74
CA VAL A 508 -21.13 -8.86 18.03
C VAL A 508 -20.16 -8.15 18.97
N GLU A 509 -19.02 -8.78 19.25
CA GLU A 509 -17.95 -8.23 20.11
C GLU A 509 -16.96 -7.37 19.31
N TRP A 510 -16.67 -7.79 18.08
CA TRP A 510 -15.70 -7.13 17.20
C TRP A 510 -16.21 -7.11 15.76
N SER A 511 -16.05 -5.98 15.09
CA SER A 511 -16.58 -5.73 13.74
C SER A 511 -15.58 -4.98 12.87
N PHE A 512 -15.90 -4.83 11.59
CA PHE A 512 -15.13 -4.00 10.67
C PHE A 512 -14.86 -2.58 11.20
N GLN A 513 -15.85 -1.94 11.84
CA GLN A 513 -15.67 -0.60 12.41
C GLN A 513 -14.59 -0.56 13.51
N ASN A 514 -14.41 -1.66 14.26
CA ASN A 514 -13.34 -1.76 15.25
C ASN A 514 -11.96 -1.80 14.57
N ILE A 515 -11.81 -2.61 13.51
CA ILE A 515 -10.57 -2.65 12.70
C ILE A 515 -10.24 -1.25 12.16
N TYR A 516 -11.25 -0.55 11.64
CA TYR A 516 -11.06 0.79 11.10
C TYR A 516 -10.62 1.82 12.17
N ARG A 517 -11.18 1.74 13.39
CA ARG A 517 -10.73 2.58 14.53
C ARG A 517 -9.30 2.28 14.94
N ASP A 518 -8.88 1.02 14.96
CA ASP A 518 -7.49 0.65 15.26
C ASP A 518 -6.54 1.23 14.23
N LEU A 519 -6.90 1.17 12.94
CA LEU A 519 -6.11 1.79 11.87
C LEU A 519 -6.06 3.31 11.98
N GLN A 520 -7.12 3.97 12.45
CA GLN A 520 -7.10 5.41 12.73
C GLN A 520 -6.15 5.75 13.89
N LEU A 521 -6.13 4.92 14.93
CA LEU A 521 -5.22 5.09 16.07
C LEU A 521 -3.77 4.93 15.64
N ILE A 522 -3.45 3.87 14.87
CA ILE A 522 -2.12 3.63 14.29
C ILE A 522 -1.67 4.84 13.48
N ARG A 523 -2.53 5.34 12.58
CA ARG A 523 -2.23 6.54 11.78
C ARG A 523 -1.94 7.78 12.63
N THR A 524 -2.75 8.01 13.67
CA THR A 524 -2.65 9.20 14.53
C THR A 524 -1.42 9.18 15.42
N LEU A 525 -1.01 7.99 15.86
CA LEU A 525 0.10 7.79 16.80
C LEU A 525 1.44 7.57 16.10
N ARG A 526 1.50 6.81 15.00
CA ARG A 526 2.76 6.40 14.36
C ARG A 526 3.07 7.10 13.03
N GLU A 527 2.03 7.50 12.31
CA GLU A 527 2.17 7.89 10.89
C GLU A 527 1.67 9.31 10.63
N ARG A 528 1.59 10.14 11.67
CA ARG A 528 1.04 11.51 11.57
C ARG A 528 1.80 12.38 10.55
N HIS A 529 3.06 12.04 10.28
CA HIS A 529 3.96 12.76 9.39
C HIS A 529 4.20 12.05 8.05
N LEU A 530 3.55 10.91 7.81
CA LEU A 530 3.69 10.15 6.58
C LEU A 530 2.79 10.72 5.49
N ASP A 531 3.35 10.89 4.30
CA ASP A 531 2.59 11.23 3.11
C ASP A 531 1.57 10.13 2.80
N LYS A 532 0.43 10.57 2.28
CA LYS A 532 -0.73 9.72 2.03
C LYS A 532 -0.69 9.18 0.59
N ASP A 533 0.40 8.50 0.24
CA ASP A 533 0.71 7.96 -1.10
C ASP A 533 0.50 6.43 -1.19
N TYR A 534 -0.45 5.91 -0.42
CA TYR A 534 -0.68 4.47 -0.31
C TYR A 534 -2.17 4.10 -0.33
N THR A 535 -2.42 2.85 -0.72
CA THR A 535 -3.72 2.20 -0.61
C THR A 535 -3.73 1.30 0.62
N GLU A 536 -4.81 1.38 1.41
CA GLU A 536 -5.03 0.54 2.60
C GLU A 536 -6.05 -0.56 2.31
N PHE A 537 -5.65 -1.80 2.59
CA PHE A 537 -6.44 -3.02 2.39
C PHE A 537 -6.91 -3.54 3.74
N ILE A 538 -8.20 -3.86 3.86
CA ILE A 538 -8.77 -4.59 4.98
C ILE A 538 -9.38 -5.87 4.42
N ILE A 539 -8.81 -7.01 4.81
CA ILE A 539 -9.18 -8.35 4.33
C ILE A 539 -9.68 -9.17 5.52
N ILE A 540 -10.93 -9.63 5.49
CA ILE A 540 -11.54 -10.47 6.53
C ILE A 540 -11.87 -11.84 5.92
N ASP A 541 -11.42 -12.94 6.54
CA ASP A 541 -11.84 -14.29 6.12
C ASP A 541 -13.31 -14.49 6.48
N ARG A 542 -14.12 -14.98 5.55
CA ARG A 542 -15.53 -15.26 5.79
C ARG A 542 -15.76 -16.44 6.74
N HIS A 543 -14.83 -17.39 6.79
CA HIS A 543 -15.01 -18.65 7.49
C HIS A 543 -14.45 -18.57 8.92
N PRO A 544 -15.31 -18.64 9.95
CA PRO A 544 -14.85 -18.55 11.33
C PRO A 544 -14.09 -19.81 11.78
N GLY A 545 -13.12 -19.59 12.67
CA GLY A 545 -12.32 -20.65 13.30
C GLY A 545 -11.23 -21.26 12.42
N ARG A 546 -10.84 -20.58 11.33
CA ARG A 546 -9.63 -20.93 10.55
C ARG A 546 -8.39 -20.30 11.19
N GLU A 547 -7.29 -21.03 11.12
CA GLU A 547 -5.96 -20.52 11.47
C GLU A 547 -5.57 -19.31 10.60
N PHE A 548 -4.75 -18.43 11.14
CA PHE A 548 -4.32 -17.24 10.43
C PHE A 548 -3.37 -17.59 9.26
N GLN A 549 -3.90 -17.51 8.03
CA GLN A 549 -3.13 -17.74 6.80
C GLN A 549 -3.23 -16.58 5.78
N LEU A 550 -3.88 -15.47 6.17
CA LEU A 550 -4.17 -14.35 5.27
C LEU A 550 -2.90 -13.75 4.66
N LEU A 551 -1.83 -13.59 5.45
CA LEU A 551 -0.59 -13.00 4.97
C LEU A 551 0.10 -13.87 3.90
N TYR A 552 0.10 -15.20 4.08
CA TYR A 552 0.57 -16.14 3.07
C TYR A 552 -0.30 -16.12 1.80
N GLN A 553 -1.61 -15.91 1.95
CA GLN A 553 -2.52 -15.80 0.80
C GLN A 553 -2.33 -14.51 0.01
N VAL A 554 -2.06 -13.39 0.70
CA VAL A 554 -1.67 -12.13 0.06
C VAL A 554 -0.35 -12.32 -0.70
N SER A 555 0.65 -12.93 -0.07
CA SER A 555 1.93 -13.25 -0.72
C SER A 555 1.75 -14.12 -1.97
N ASP A 556 0.96 -15.20 -1.88
CA ASP A 556 0.68 -16.09 -3.01
C ASP A 556 -0.07 -15.39 -4.15
N ALA A 557 -1.02 -14.50 -3.82
CA ALA A 557 -1.73 -13.70 -4.82
C ALA A 557 -0.78 -12.73 -5.55
N LEU A 558 0.10 -12.06 -4.81
CA LEU A 558 1.08 -11.13 -5.38
C LEU A 558 2.09 -11.86 -6.28
N MET A 559 2.58 -13.04 -5.88
CA MET A 559 3.45 -13.86 -6.74
C MET A 559 2.72 -14.24 -8.03
N MET A 560 1.49 -14.74 -7.94
CA MET A 560 0.69 -15.10 -9.12
C MET A 560 0.53 -13.93 -10.09
N LEU A 561 0.24 -12.73 -9.56
CA LEU A 561 0.10 -11.51 -10.37
C LEU A 561 1.43 -11.06 -10.96
N ALA A 562 2.54 -11.27 -10.27
CA ALA A 562 3.89 -10.97 -10.77
C ALA A 562 4.38 -11.97 -11.82
N GLY A 563 3.63 -13.05 -12.11
CA GLY A 563 4.03 -14.10 -13.06
C GLY A 563 4.78 -15.25 -12.41
N ASP A 564 4.54 -15.49 -11.11
CA ASP A 564 5.18 -16.51 -10.27
C ASP A 564 6.73 -16.53 -10.37
N PRO A 565 7.42 -15.38 -10.18
CA PRO A 565 8.88 -15.37 -10.04
C PRO A 565 9.29 -16.15 -8.78
N SER A 566 10.48 -16.76 -8.79
CA SER A 566 10.99 -17.37 -7.56
C SER A 566 11.22 -16.28 -6.51
N PRO A 567 11.02 -16.56 -5.20
CA PRO A 567 11.33 -15.61 -4.14
C PRO A 567 12.77 -15.07 -4.21
N ASN A 568 13.71 -15.93 -4.66
CA ASN A 568 15.11 -15.56 -4.86
C ASN A 568 15.28 -14.57 -6.03
N ASP A 569 14.50 -14.67 -7.10
CA ASP A 569 14.58 -13.71 -8.21
C ASP A 569 14.08 -12.32 -7.80
N VAL A 570 12.92 -12.27 -7.11
CA VAL A 570 12.38 -11.02 -6.58
C VAL A 570 13.38 -10.34 -5.64
N LEU A 571 14.02 -11.15 -4.80
CA LEU A 571 15.06 -10.69 -3.89
C LEU A 571 16.28 -10.15 -4.63
N ARG A 572 16.82 -10.88 -5.62
CA ARG A 572 17.98 -10.44 -6.41
C ARG A 572 17.68 -9.13 -7.13
N ASP A 573 16.49 -9.00 -7.69
CA ASP A 573 16.07 -7.77 -8.38
C ASP A 573 15.98 -6.58 -7.41
N PHE A 574 15.51 -6.80 -6.17
CA PHE A 574 15.54 -5.76 -5.14
C PHE A 574 16.97 -5.34 -4.77
N ILE A 575 17.88 -6.30 -4.58
CA ILE A 575 19.30 -6.02 -4.26
C ILE A 575 19.93 -5.21 -5.39
N ARG A 576 19.73 -5.63 -6.64
CA ARG A 576 20.24 -4.92 -7.83
C ARG A 576 19.71 -3.50 -7.95
N ALA A 577 18.46 -3.27 -7.58
CA ALA A 577 17.82 -1.96 -7.64
C ALA A 577 18.23 -1.01 -6.50
N THR A 578 18.65 -1.54 -5.35
CA THR A 578 18.81 -0.75 -4.12
C THR A 578 20.27 -0.62 -3.66
N VAL A 579 21.06 -1.68 -3.83
CA VAL A 579 22.43 -1.76 -3.31
C VAL A 579 23.42 -1.27 -4.38
N PRO A 580 24.39 -0.40 -4.04
CA PRO A 580 25.45 0.02 -4.96
C PRO A 580 26.23 -1.17 -5.56
N LEU A 581 26.61 -1.06 -6.85
CA LEU A 581 27.21 -2.15 -7.64
C LEU A 581 28.43 -2.79 -6.94
N ASP A 582 29.28 -1.99 -6.30
CA ASP A 582 30.49 -2.42 -5.58
C ASP A 582 30.19 -3.30 -4.35
N LYS A 583 28.95 -3.29 -3.86
CA LYS A 583 28.51 -4.07 -2.70
C LYS A 583 27.59 -5.21 -3.06
N GLN A 584 27.02 -5.27 -4.27
CA GLN A 584 25.98 -6.23 -4.64
C GLN A 584 26.43 -7.69 -4.51
N GLU A 585 27.65 -8.02 -4.97
CA GLU A 585 28.18 -9.39 -5.01
C GLU A 585 28.12 -10.08 -3.64
N LYS A 586 28.59 -9.40 -2.60
CA LYS A 586 28.55 -9.88 -1.21
C LYS A 586 27.13 -10.19 -0.71
N TRP A 587 26.13 -9.46 -1.17
CA TRP A 587 24.72 -9.69 -0.79
C TRP A 587 24.08 -10.82 -1.60
N LEU A 588 24.43 -10.94 -2.88
CA LEU A 588 23.92 -11.98 -3.76
C LEU A 588 24.49 -13.36 -3.40
N GLU A 589 25.75 -13.43 -2.94
CA GLU A 589 26.40 -14.67 -2.48
C GLU A 589 25.86 -15.16 -1.12
N GLY A 590 25.38 -14.24 -0.27
CA GLY A 590 24.99 -14.53 1.11
C GLY A 590 23.53 -14.91 1.34
N ILE A 591 22.66 -14.82 0.32
CA ILE A 591 21.22 -15.04 0.52
C ILE A 591 20.69 -16.19 -0.34
N THR A 592 20.39 -17.29 0.33
CA THR A 592 19.49 -18.34 -0.15
C THR A 592 18.23 -18.31 0.67
N ILE A 593 17.10 -17.98 0.04
CA ILE A 593 15.79 -18.34 0.59
C ILE A 593 15.60 -19.81 0.23
N ASP A 594 15.48 -20.68 1.24
CA ASP A 594 15.09 -22.07 1.05
C ASP A 594 13.71 -22.10 0.39
N ASP A 595 13.67 -22.37 -0.91
CA ASP A 595 12.44 -22.52 -1.68
C ASP A 595 12.24 -23.99 -2.04
N PRO A 596 11.49 -24.76 -1.24
CA PRO A 596 11.16 -26.16 -1.54
C PRO A 596 10.20 -26.30 -2.74
N SER A 597 9.82 -25.22 -3.42
CA SER A 597 8.73 -25.18 -4.40
C SER A 597 9.11 -24.70 -5.81
N SER A 598 10.39 -24.39 -6.09
CA SER A 598 10.81 -23.86 -7.40
C SER A 598 10.81 -24.87 -8.55
N ASP A 599 10.75 -26.17 -8.26
CA ASP A 599 10.66 -27.20 -9.30
C ASP A 599 9.23 -27.35 -9.84
N GLY A 600 8.96 -26.68 -10.97
CA GLY A 600 7.90 -27.10 -11.90
C GLY A 600 6.56 -26.37 -11.80
N LEU A 601 6.56 -25.03 -11.76
CA LEU A 601 5.35 -24.21 -11.91
C LEU A 601 4.87 -24.09 -13.37
N SER A 602 5.69 -24.48 -14.36
CA SER A 602 5.29 -24.44 -15.76
C SER A 602 4.14 -25.44 -16.02
N SER A 603 2.96 -24.88 -16.26
CA SER A 603 1.76 -25.58 -16.72
C SER A 603 1.55 -25.36 -18.23
N ASP A 604 2.60 -25.01 -18.96
CA ASP A 604 2.50 -24.64 -20.37
C ASP A 604 2.51 -25.87 -21.28
N GLY A 605 1.65 -25.82 -22.30
CA GLY A 605 1.61 -26.81 -23.38
C GLY A 605 0.25 -27.43 -23.68
N ILE A 606 -0.77 -27.27 -22.81
CA ILE A 606 -2.07 -27.92 -23.01
C ILE A 606 -3.17 -26.86 -23.03
N CYS A 607 -3.89 -26.79 -24.15
CA CYS A 607 -5.16 -26.08 -24.26
C CYS A 607 -6.28 -27.09 -24.03
N TYR A 608 -7.07 -26.86 -22.99
CA TYR A 608 -8.11 -27.79 -22.58
C TYR A 608 -9.37 -27.64 -23.43
N GLU A 609 -9.76 -26.39 -23.71
CA GLU A 609 -10.89 -26.10 -24.60
C GLU A 609 -10.48 -26.19 -26.08
N GLY A 610 -11.01 -27.19 -26.80
CA GLY A 610 -10.89 -27.34 -28.26
C GLY A 610 -10.26 -28.66 -28.72
N ASN A 611 -9.26 -29.16 -28.00
CA ASN A 611 -8.52 -30.38 -28.41
C ASN A 611 -8.72 -31.56 -27.46
N ARG A 612 -9.30 -31.32 -26.28
CA ARG A 612 -9.43 -32.32 -25.22
C ARG A 612 -10.86 -32.41 -24.73
N VAL A 613 -11.36 -33.64 -24.53
CA VAL A 613 -12.68 -33.88 -23.96
C VAL A 613 -12.52 -34.91 -22.85
N ARG A 614 -12.96 -34.53 -21.64
CA ARG A 614 -12.94 -35.39 -20.47
C ARG A 614 -14.08 -36.42 -20.52
N ALA A 615 -13.87 -37.58 -19.91
CA ALA A 615 -14.95 -38.54 -19.70
C ALA A 615 -16.06 -37.96 -18.82
N TRP A 616 -17.31 -38.17 -19.22
CA TRP A 616 -18.49 -37.56 -18.57
C TRP A 616 -19.24 -38.50 -17.61
N ASP A 617 -18.95 -39.79 -17.62
CA ASP A 617 -19.62 -40.81 -16.80
C ASP A 617 -18.77 -41.29 -15.62
N VAL A 618 -17.69 -40.57 -15.31
CA VAL A 618 -16.75 -40.90 -14.23
C VAL A 618 -17.46 -40.95 -12.87
N MET A 619 -18.43 -40.07 -12.64
CA MET A 619 -19.21 -40.06 -11.39
C MET A 619 -20.17 -41.26 -11.28
N GLU A 620 -20.54 -41.90 -12.39
CA GLU A 620 -21.40 -43.09 -12.40
C GLU A 620 -20.57 -44.38 -12.33
N LYS A 621 -19.48 -44.46 -13.10
CA LYS A 621 -18.64 -45.67 -13.22
C LYS A 621 -17.51 -45.75 -12.18
N ASN A 622 -17.00 -44.62 -11.67
CA ASN A 622 -15.77 -44.55 -10.85
C ASN A 622 -15.88 -43.54 -9.69
N ALA A 623 -17.05 -43.42 -9.06
CA ALA A 623 -17.32 -42.45 -7.99
C ALA A 623 -16.29 -42.50 -6.83
N ASP A 624 -15.81 -43.70 -6.49
CA ASP A 624 -14.87 -43.90 -5.38
C ASP A 624 -13.50 -43.24 -5.62
N VAL A 625 -13.06 -43.19 -6.88
CA VAL A 625 -11.81 -42.52 -7.27
C VAL A 625 -11.92 -41.03 -6.96
N VAL A 626 -13.01 -40.38 -7.38
CA VAL A 626 -13.23 -38.95 -7.15
C VAL A 626 -13.43 -38.65 -5.65
N ARG A 627 -14.18 -39.49 -4.92
CA ARG A 627 -14.42 -39.32 -3.48
C ARG A 627 -13.13 -39.39 -2.66
N SER A 628 -12.18 -40.27 -3.03
CA SER A 628 -10.93 -40.47 -2.29
C SER A 628 -9.96 -39.28 -2.31
N PHE A 629 -10.13 -38.31 -3.23
CA PHE A 629 -9.26 -37.13 -3.37
C PHE A 629 -9.79 -35.86 -2.69
N THR A 630 -10.97 -35.91 -2.07
CA THR A 630 -11.70 -34.73 -1.56
C THR A 630 -11.04 -34.03 -0.35
N MET A 631 -9.98 -34.58 0.25
CA MET A 631 -9.41 -34.09 1.53
C MET A 631 -7.95 -33.62 1.49
N LYS A 632 -7.30 -33.55 0.32
CA LYS A 632 -5.90 -33.08 0.25
C LYS A 632 -5.81 -31.57 0.09
N ARG A 633 -4.91 -30.94 0.85
CA ARG A 633 -4.48 -29.56 0.62
C ARG A 633 -3.79 -29.50 -0.74
N LYS A 634 -4.30 -28.64 -1.62
CA LYS A 634 -3.74 -28.45 -2.96
C LYS A 634 -2.37 -27.76 -2.89
N SER A 635 -1.41 -28.29 -3.63
CA SER A 635 -0.11 -27.66 -3.89
C SER A 635 -0.27 -26.35 -4.67
N ILE A 636 0.79 -25.53 -4.72
CA ILE A 636 0.80 -24.29 -5.49
C ILE A 636 0.58 -24.58 -6.98
N ARG A 637 1.28 -25.58 -7.53
CA ARG A 637 1.12 -26.02 -8.93
C ARG A 637 -0.32 -26.41 -9.26
N GLU A 638 -0.95 -27.24 -8.44
CA GLU A 638 -2.34 -27.65 -8.66
C GLU A 638 -3.29 -26.45 -8.68
N ARG A 639 -3.07 -25.48 -7.79
CA ARG A 639 -3.86 -24.25 -7.73
C ARG A 639 -3.69 -23.39 -8.99
N ARG A 640 -2.45 -23.19 -9.47
CA ARG A 640 -2.18 -22.46 -10.72
C ARG A 640 -2.80 -23.14 -11.94
N LEU A 641 -2.69 -24.46 -12.04
CA LEU A 641 -3.32 -25.21 -13.13
C LEU A 641 -4.84 -25.13 -13.09
N ILE A 642 -5.46 -25.24 -11.91
CA ILE A 642 -6.92 -25.02 -11.77
C ILE A 642 -7.29 -23.62 -12.24
N CYS A 643 -6.58 -22.57 -11.81
CA CYS A 643 -6.85 -21.21 -12.26
C CYS A 643 -6.75 -21.07 -13.78
N LYS A 644 -5.73 -21.66 -14.42
CA LYS A 644 -5.57 -21.67 -15.88
C LYS A 644 -6.74 -22.36 -16.59
N ILE A 645 -7.11 -23.56 -16.15
CA ILE A 645 -8.25 -24.30 -16.71
C ILE A 645 -9.55 -23.50 -16.54
N VAL A 646 -9.78 -22.94 -15.36
CA VAL A 646 -10.97 -22.12 -15.05
C VAL A 646 -11.02 -20.87 -15.93
N GLN A 647 -9.90 -20.19 -16.16
CA GLN A 647 -9.82 -19.04 -17.07
C GLN A 647 -10.16 -19.42 -18.51
N GLU A 648 -9.72 -20.59 -19.01
CA GLU A 648 -10.10 -21.08 -20.35
C GLU A 648 -11.61 -21.37 -20.45
N ILE A 649 -12.17 -22.04 -19.44
CA ILE A 649 -13.60 -22.35 -19.35
C ILE A 649 -14.45 -21.06 -19.23
N GLU A 650 -13.98 -20.06 -18.49
CA GLU A 650 -14.59 -18.73 -18.36
C GLU A 650 -14.55 -17.97 -19.69
N ALA A 651 -13.41 -17.97 -20.38
CA ALA A 651 -13.25 -17.30 -21.68
C ALA A 651 -14.17 -17.88 -22.77
N LYS A 652 -14.57 -19.15 -22.64
CA LYS A 652 -15.58 -19.80 -23.50
C LYS A 652 -17.02 -19.57 -23.05
N GLY A 653 -17.25 -18.86 -21.94
CA GLY A 653 -18.58 -18.53 -21.43
C GLY A 653 -19.30 -19.69 -20.77
N LEU A 654 -18.60 -20.78 -20.40
CA LEU A 654 -19.19 -21.97 -19.77
C LEU A 654 -19.46 -21.78 -18.27
N ILE A 655 -18.77 -20.82 -17.67
CA ILE A 655 -18.92 -20.41 -16.28
C ILE A 655 -18.98 -18.89 -16.20
N ILE A 656 -19.62 -18.38 -15.15
CA ILE A 656 -19.80 -16.96 -14.89
C ILE A 656 -19.28 -16.67 -13.49
N PRO A 657 -18.33 -15.73 -13.32
CA PRO A 657 -17.88 -15.31 -12.00
C PRO A 657 -19.01 -14.62 -11.24
N LEU A 658 -19.13 -14.91 -9.94
CA LEU A 658 -20.12 -14.27 -9.08
C LEU A 658 -19.47 -13.11 -8.30
N GLU A 659 -20.13 -11.96 -8.31
CA GLU A 659 -19.69 -10.75 -7.58
C GLU A 659 -20.13 -10.73 -6.11
N LYS A 660 -21.11 -11.58 -5.77
CA LYS A 660 -21.66 -11.70 -4.41
C LYS A 660 -21.30 -13.06 -3.84
N ALA A 661 -20.95 -13.07 -2.56
CA ALA A 661 -20.72 -14.31 -1.85
C ALA A 661 -21.99 -15.16 -1.80
N GLY A 662 -21.81 -16.48 -1.84
CA GLY A 662 -22.88 -17.46 -1.79
C GLY A 662 -22.31 -18.84 -1.45
N ALA A 663 -23.19 -19.81 -1.28
CA ALA A 663 -22.78 -21.19 -1.06
C ALA A 663 -22.17 -21.78 -2.34
N ALA A 664 -20.99 -22.37 -2.21
CA ALA A 664 -20.39 -23.20 -3.24
C ALA A 664 -20.80 -24.66 -3.02
N HIS A 665 -21.24 -25.34 -4.08
CA HIS A 665 -21.63 -26.75 -3.99
C HIS A 665 -20.43 -27.70 -4.02
N CYS A 666 -19.30 -27.26 -4.57
CA CYS A 666 -18.07 -28.04 -4.64
C CYS A 666 -16.80 -27.17 -4.74
N SER A 667 -15.65 -27.82 -4.67
CA SER A 667 -14.35 -27.24 -5.01
C SER A 667 -13.71 -28.11 -6.10
N PRO A 668 -13.10 -27.51 -7.14
CA PRO A 668 -12.45 -28.27 -8.21
C PRO A 668 -11.29 -29.10 -7.66
N MET A 669 -10.97 -30.20 -8.31
CA MET A 669 -9.82 -31.05 -8.01
C MET A 669 -9.15 -31.51 -9.31
N LEU A 670 -7.88 -31.91 -9.23
CA LEU A 670 -7.14 -32.44 -10.36
C LEU A 670 -6.94 -33.94 -10.20
N LEU A 671 -7.18 -34.70 -11.27
CA LEU A 671 -6.84 -36.11 -11.39
C LEU A 671 -6.04 -36.32 -12.67
N ARG A 672 -5.10 -37.25 -12.65
CA ARG A 672 -4.35 -37.60 -13.86
C ARG A 672 -5.23 -38.37 -14.83
N GLY A 673 -5.32 -37.94 -16.08
CA GLY A 673 -5.96 -38.62 -17.19
C GLY A 673 -5.14 -39.78 -17.74
N THR A 674 -5.80 -40.62 -18.54
CA THR A 674 -5.21 -41.78 -19.24
C THR A 674 -4.21 -41.41 -20.33
N ASP A 675 -4.26 -40.16 -20.81
CA ASP A 675 -3.26 -39.54 -21.69
C ASP A 675 -2.02 -39.03 -20.95
N GLY A 676 -2.00 -39.12 -19.62
CA GLY A 676 -0.87 -38.72 -18.77
C GLY A 676 -0.90 -37.28 -18.28
N HIS A 677 -1.87 -36.47 -18.72
CA HIS A 677 -2.05 -35.07 -18.34
C HIS A 677 -3.03 -34.92 -17.16
N GLU A 678 -3.05 -33.78 -16.48
CA GLU A 678 -4.00 -33.53 -15.37
C GLU A 678 -5.33 -33.00 -15.90
N ASP A 679 -6.45 -33.45 -15.31
CA ASP A 679 -7.83 -33.11 -15.68
C ASP A 679 -8.60 -32.55 -14.46
N ILE A 680 -9.54 -31.64 -14.72
CA ILE A 680 -10.37 -31.02 -13.67
C ILE A 680 -11.64 -31.84 -13.41
N TYR A 681 -11.97 -32.02 -12.12
CA TYR A 681 -13.17 -32.71 -11.65
C TYR A 681 -13.87 -31.91 -10.56
N PHE A 682 -15.19 -32.07 -10.46
CA PHE A 682 -16.04 -31.39 -9.48
C PHE A 682 -16.83 -32.39 -8.63
N ASN A 683 -16.49 -32.52 -7.34
CA ASN A 683 -17.22 -33.39 -6.43
C ASN A 683 -18.36 -32.62 -5.74
N TYR A 684 -19.58 -32.74 -6.24
CA TYR A 684 -20.76 -32.11 -5.66
C TYR A 684 -21.25 -32.85 -4.42
N ASN A 685 -21.22 -32.18 -3.27
CA ASN A 685 -21.62 -32.77 -1.99
C ASN A 685 -23.09 -32.48 -1.66
N PHE A 686 -24.01 -33.13 -2.37
CA PHE A 686 -25.46 -32.99 -2.14
C PHE A 686 -26.04 -34.03 -1.18
N GLY A 687 -25.19 -34.85 -0.54
CA GLY A 687 -25.64 -36.02 0.23
C GLY A 687 -26.19 -37.14 -0.67
N PRO A 688 -26.78 -38.20 -0.08
CA PRO A 688 -27.47 -39.23 -0.85
C PRO A 688 -28.67 -38.62 -1.56
N ILE A 689 -28.62 -38.60 -2.90
CA ILE A 689 -29.72 -38.12 -3.71
C ILE A 689 -30.81 -39.17 -3.68
N ASP A 690 -31.98 -38.80 -3.16
CA ASP A 690 -33.16 -39.64 -3.20
C ASP A 690 -33.65 -39.76 -4.66
N GLU A 691 -33.23 -40.84 -5.33
CA GLU A 691 -33.62 -41.16 -6.71
C GLU A 691 -35.15 -41.25 -6.86
N THR A 692 -35.87 -41.57 -5.78
CA THR A 692 -37.34 -41.60 -5.72
C THR A 692 -37.95 -40.20 -5.83
N ARG A 693 -37.29 -39.16 -5.30
CA ARG A 693 -37.69 -37.75 -5.49
C ARG A 693 -37.27 -37.20 -6.84
N ALA A 694 -36.12 -37.63 -7.38
CA ALA A 694 -35.69 -37.27 -8.72
C ALA A 694 -36.62 -37.88 -9.81
N SER A 695 -37.15 -39.08 -9.58
CA SER A 695 -38.09 -39.77 -10.48
C SER A 695 -39.53 -39.28 -10.40
N GLN A 696 -39.92 -38.54 -9.34
CA GLN A 696 -41.20 -37.84 -9.22
C GLN A 696 -41.22 -36.47 -9.92
N SER A 697 -40.08 -36.00 -10.45
CA SER A 697 -40.04 -34.78 -11.24
C SER A 697 -40.71 -34.99 -12.61
N ARG A 698 -41.26 -33.92 -13.22
CA ARG A 698 -41.83 -33.98 -14.59
C ARG A 698 -40.82 -34.46 -15.65
N PHE A 699 -39.53 -34.47 -15.32
CA PHE A 699 -38.49 -35.15 -16.06
C PHE A 699 -38.35 -36.57 -15.50
N ASN A 700 -38.81 -37.59 -16.23
CA ASN A 700 -38.48 -38.98 -15.91
C ASN A 700 -37.38 -39.48 -16.88
N PRO A 701 -36.10 -39.12 -16.63
CA PRO A 701 -34.98 -39.52 -17.47
C PRO A 701 -34.66 -41.03 -17.38
N MET A 702 -35.34 -41.79 -16.51
CA MET A 702 -35.00 -43.20 -16.22
C MET A 702 -35.49 -44.21 -17.26
N ARG A 703 -36.27 -43.79 -18.26
CA ARG A 703 -36.81 -44.70 -19.30
C ARG A 703 -36.03 -44.70 -20.60
N ILE A 704 -35.05 -43.81 -20.77
CA ILE A 704 -34.29 -43.68 -22.01
C ILE A 704 -32.98 -44.44 -21.85
N SER A 705 -32.72 -45.39 -22.75
CA SER A 705 -31.47 -46.17 -22.74
C SER A 705 -30.27 -45.26 -22.98
N THR A 706 -29.26 -45.37 -22.12
CA THR A 706 -27.93 -44.76 -22.31
C THR A 706 -26.90 -45.76 -22.84
N SER A 707 -27.33 -46.97 -23.20
CA SER A 707 -26.42 -48.04 -23.65
C SER A 707 -26.19 -48.01 -25.16
N ALA A 708 -25.00 -48.43 -25.58
CA ALA A 708 -24.66 -48.60 -27.00
C ALA A 708 -25.62 -49.56 -27.73
N GLY A 709 -26.26 -50.49 -27.01
CA GLY A 709 -27.24 -51.41 -27.58
C GLY A 709 -28.42 -50.72 -28.27
N ALA A 710 -28.79 -49.52 -27.82
CA ALA A 710 -29.87 -48.74 -28.45
C ALA A 710 -29.52 -48.29 -29.88
N LEU A 711 -28.23 -48.02 -30.17
CA LEU A 711 -27.77 -47.71 -31.54
C LEU A 711 -27.89 -48.95 -32.44
N SER A 712 -27.51 -50.12 -31.92
CA SER A 712 -27.63 -51.39 -32.67
C SER A 712 -29.09 -51.76 -32.95
N GLU A 713 -29.99 -51.52 -31.99
CA GLU A 713 -31.44 -51.71 -32.19
C GLU A 713 -32.01 -50.76 -33.24
N PHE A 714 -31.58 -49.50 -33.23
CA PHE A 714 -31.96 -48.51 -34.23
C PHE A 714 -31.56 -48.94 -35.65
N VAL A 715 -30.31 -49.35 -35.85
CA VAL A 715 -29.82 -49.82 -37.16
C VAL A 715 -30.58 -51.05 -37.64
N ARG A 716 -30.74 -52.08 -36.79
CA ARG A 716 -31.49 -53.29 -37.16
C ARG A 716 -32.92 -52.99 -37.56
N LYS A 717 -33.58 -52.06 -36.86
CA LYS A 717 -34.95 -51.66 -37.15
C LYS A 717 -35.07 -51.02 -38.54
N ILE A 718 -34.09 -50.19 -38.94
CA ILE A 718 -34.07 -49.58 -40.27
C ILE A 718 -33.73 -50.60 -41.35
N GLN A 719 -32.72 -51.45 -41.15
CA GLN A 719 -32.35 -52.49 -42.11
C GLN A 719 -33.47 -53.50 -42.37
N ALA A 720 -34.27 -53.81 -41.35
CA ALA A 720 -35.42 -54.70 -41.51
C ALA A 720 -36.50 -54.13 -42.45
N VAL A 721 -36.61 -52.80 -42.55
CA VAL A 721 -37.57 -52.11 -43.43
C VAL A 721 -36.93 -51.76 -44.78
N HIS A 722 -35.66 -51.34 -44.76
CA HIS A 722 -34.88 -50.90 -45.92
C HIS A 722 -33.52 -51.64 -45.96
N PRO A 723 -33.44 -52.82 -46.59
CA PRO A 723 -32.20 -53.61 -46.65
C PRO A 723 -31.03 -52.91 -47.36
N GLY A 724 -31.31 -51.92 -48.23
CA GLY A 724 -30.31 -51.11 -48.94
C GLY A 724 -29.86 -49.84 -48.20
N SER A 725 -30.28 -49.66 -46.94
CA SER A 725 -29.96 -48.48 -46.14
C SER A 725 -28.46 -48.37 -45.86
N VAL A 726 -27.98 -47.13 -45.85
CA VAL A 726 -26.60 -46.78 -45.53
C VAL A 726 -26.55 -45.98 -44.23
N PHE A 727 -25.46 -46.16 -43.48
CA PHE A 727 -25.31 -45.60 -42.15
C PHE A 727 -23.96 -44.92 -41.99
N ALA A 728 -23.91 -43.93 -41.10
CA ALA A 728 -22.67 -43.35 -40.63
C ALA A 728 -22.70 -43.10 -39.13
N LYS A 729 -21.55 -43.32 -38.49
CA LYS A 729 -21.34 -43.01 -37.09
C LYS A 729 -20.75 -41.61 -36.98
N GLY A 730 -21.41 -40.73 -36.23
CA GLY A 730 -20.99 -39.35 -36.02
C GLY A 730 -21.09 -38.95 -34.55
N ARG A 731 -20.44 -37.84 -34.19
CA ARG A 731 -20.38 -37.35 -32.80
C ARG A 731 -20.85 -35.93 -32.64
N ILE A 732 -21.41 -35.63 -31.48
CA ILE A 732 -21.58 -34.27 -30.95
C ILE A 732 -20.24 -33.83 -30.37
N ASN A 733 -19.72 -32.70 -30.85
CA ASN A 733 -18.54 -32.07 -30.25
C ASN A 733 -19.00 -31.29 -29.02
N VAL A 734 -18.55 -31.74 -27.84
CA VAL A 734 -18.89 -31.15 -26.54
C VAL A 734 -17.76 -30.26 -26.03
N HIS A 735 -18.05 -29.44 -25.01
CA HIS A 735 -17.02 -28.69 -24.30
C HIS A 735 -16.13 -29.62 -23.47
N TYR A 736 -14.97 -29.13 -23.04
CA TYR A 736 -13.95 -29.94 -22.39
C TYR A 736 -14.50 -30.75 -21.19
N CYS A 737 -15.35 -30.14 -20.37
CA CYS A 737 -15.90 -30.76 -19.16
C CYS A 737 -17.41 -30.52 -18.94
N ALA A 738 -18.14 -30.12 -19.97
CA ALA A 738 -19.56 -29.77 -19.88
C ALA A 738 -20.37 -30.17 -21.11
N TRP A 739 -21.63 -30.49 -20.86
CA TRP A 739 -22.61 -30.80 -21.90
C TRP A 739 -23.00 -29.52 -22.64
N PRO A 740 -23.21 -29.55 -23.97
CA PRO A 740 -23.62 -28.40 -24.76
C PRO A 740 -25.13 -28.16 -24.59
N MET A 741 -25.57 -27.99 -23.34
CA MET A 741 -26.93 -27.63 -22.98
C MET A 741 -26.92 -26.60 -21.86
N PRO A 742 -27.91 -25.70 -21.80
CA PRO A 742 -28.03 -24.74 -20.72
C PRO A 742 -28.07 -25.45 -19.36
N ALA A 743 -27.45 -24.84 -18.34
CA ALA A 743 -27.52 -25.34 -16.98
C ALA A 743 -29.00 -25.39 -16.52
N VAL A 744 -29.50 -26.60 -16.28
CA VAL A 744 -30.84 -26.79 -15.73
C VAL A 744 -30.84 -26.37 -14.27
N ARG A 745 -31.85 -25.60 -13.85
CA ARG A 745 -32.08 -25.26 -12.43
C ARG A 745 -32.98 -26.34 -11.81
N PRO A 746 -32.47 -27.34 -11.09
CA PRO A 746 -33.34 -28.25 -10.36
C PRO A 746 -33.94 -27.45 -9.21
N GLY A 747 -35.27 -27.45 -9.08
CA GLY A 747 -36.00 -26.56 -8.17
C GLY A 747 -35.51 -26.57 -6.70
N TRP A 748 -34.87 -27.66 -6.25
CA TRP A 748 -34.32 -27.81 -4.89
C TRP A 748 -32.78 -27.69 -4.78
N LEU A 749 -32.03 -27.72 -5.89
CA LEU A 749 -30.55 -27.68 -5.90
C LEU A 749 -29.96 -26.34 -6.38
N GLY A 750 -30.78 -25.46 -6.98
CA GLY A 750 -30.29 -24.21 -7.53
C GLY A 750 -29.37 -24.39 -8.74
N TYR A 751 -28.60 -23.36 -9.11
CA TYR A 751 -27.60 -23.51 -10.17
C TYR A 751 -26.32 -24.16 -9.62
N PRO A 752 -25.65 -25.03 -10.38
CA PRO A 752 -24.36 -25.57 -9.96
C PRO A 752 -23.33 -24.44 -9.78
N THR A 753 -22.70 -24.39 -8.61
CA THR A 753 -21.66 -23.40 -8.26
C THR A 753 -20.45 -24.09 -7.67
N PHE A 754 -19.27 -23.51 -7.85
CA PHE A 754 -18.04 -24.01 -7.26
C PHE A 754 -17.14 -22.87 -6.83
N CYS A 755 -16.24 -23.16 -5.88
CA CYS A 755 -15.25 -22.21 -5.37
C CYS A 755 -13.84 -22.79 -5.47
N THR A 756 -12.93 -22.02 -6.05
CA THR A 756 -11.49 -22.34 -6.10
C THR A 756 -10.86 -22.21 -4.70
N ALA A 757 -9.63 -22.70 -4.52
CA ALA A 757 -8.94 -22.61 -3.23
C ALA A 757 -8.60 -21.16 -2.85
N GLU A 758 -8.42 -20.31 -3.85
CA GLU A 758 -8.15 -18.88 -3.79
C GLU A 758 -9.37 -18.10 -3.30
N GLY A 759 -10.58 -18.61 -3.57
CA GLY A 759 -11.83 -17.98 -3.19
C GLY A 759 -12.64 -17.39 -4.35
N TYR A 760 -12.27 -17.62 -5.60
CA TYR A 760 -13.11 -17.24 -6.74
C TYR A 760 -14.35 -18.14 -6.79
N LEU A 761 -15.52 -17.52 -6.83
CA LEU A 761 -16.81 -18.19 -6.84
C LEU A 761 -17.41 -18.10 -8.24
N TYR A 762 -17.78 -19.26 -8.78
CA TYR A 762 -18.33 -19.38 -10.13
C TYR A 762 -19.67 -20.08 -10.14
N ARG A 763 -20.50 -19.73 -11.11
CA ARG A 763 -21.71 -20.43 -11.50
C ARG A 763 -21.56 -21.01 -12.90
N TRP A 764 -22.04 -22.23 -13.10
CA TRP A 764 -22.13 -22.82 -14.43
C TRP A 764 -23.24 -22.21 -15.29
N SER A 765 -22.93 -21.88 -16.54
CA SER A 765 -23.90 -21.45 -17.56
C SER A 765 -24.44 -22.66 -18.35
N VAL A 766 -23.62 -23.70 -18.48
CA VAL A 766 -23.93 -24.99 -19.12
C VAL A 766 -23.96 -26.13 -18.09
N LEU A 767 -24.54 -27.28 -18.42
CA LEU A 767 -24.60 -28.42 -17.49
C LEU A 767 -23.22 -29.13 -17.39
N PRO A 768 -22.52 -29.13 -16.24
CA PRO A 768 -21.22 -29.78 -16.14
C PRO A 768 -21.36 -31.31 -16.04
N PHE A 769 -20.35 -32.05 -16.53
CA PHE A 769 -20.40 -33.51 -16.55
C PHE A 769 -20.55 -34.16 -15.17
N ASP A 770 -19.87 -33.61 -14.15
CA ASP A 770 -19.89 -34.21 -12.82
C ASP A 770 -21.16 -33.87 -12.02
N PHE A 771 -22.05 -33.04 -12.57
CA PHE A 771 -23.30 -32.76 -11.90
C PHE A 771 -24.13 -34.05 -11.79
N PRO A 772 -24.76 -34.33 -10.63
CA PRO A 772 -25.49 -35.56 -10.49
C PRO A 772 -26.57 -35.74 -11.55
N LEU A 773 -26.63 -36.93 -12.14
CA LEU A 773 -27.55 -37.32 -13.21
C LEU A 773 -27.37 -36.52 -14.53
N ALA A 774 -26.27 -35.78 -14.70
CA ALA A 774 -26.07 -34.93 -15.88
C ALA A 774 -26.12 -35.70 -17.20
N ALA A 775 -25.47 -36.87 -17.27
CA ALA A 775 -25.49 -37.71 -18.48
C ALA A 775 -26.92 -38.14 -18.85
N ARG A 776 -27.75 -38.46 -17.85
CA ARG A 776 -29.17 -38.82 -18.06
C ARG A 776 -30.02 -37.62 -18.47
N MET A 777 -29.80 -36.45 -17.89
CA MET A 777 -30.47 -35.21 -18.30
C MET A 777 -30.13 -34.84 -19.75
N TRP A 778 -28.85 -34.97 -20.11
CA TRP A 778 -28.38 -34.80 -21.46
C TRP A 778 -29.04 -35.79 -22.43
N GLN A 779 -29.04 -37.09 -22.09
CA GLN A 779 -29.69 -38.10 -22.94
C GLN A 779 -31.17 -37.81 -23.14
N TYR A 780 -31.88 -37.37 -22.09
CA TYR A 780 -33.27 -36.96 -22.19
C TYR A 780 -33.46 -35.74 -23.10
N TYR A 781 -32.57 -34.74 -22.98
CA TYR A 781 -32.60 -33.55 -23.82
C TYR A 781 -32.43 -33.89 -25.30
N VAL A 782 -31.37 -34.65 -25.63
CA VAL A 782 -31.11 -35.06 -27.02
C VAL A 782 -32.20 -36.00 -27.55
N HIS A 783 -32.78 -36.86 -26.72
CA HIS A 783 -33.88 -37.72 -27.15
C HIS A 783 -35.09 -36.91 -27.62
N ASN A 784 -35.48 -35.87 -26.87
CA ASN A 784 -36.62 -35.02 -27.23
C ASN A 784 -36.33 -34.10 -28.40
N GLU A 785 -35.10 -33.56 -28.49
CA GLU A 785 -34.75 -32.62 -29.55
C GLU A 785 -34.38 -33.32 -30.87
N MET A 786 -33.82 -34.53 -30.79
CA MET A 786 -33.34 -35.26 -31.96
C MET A 786 -34.07 -36.60 -32.17
N ASN A 787 -33.89 -37.57 -31.27
CA ASN A 787 -34.31 -38.96 -31.52
C ASN A 787 -35.81 -39.12 -31.80
N LEU A 788 -36.66 -38.27 -31.19
CA LEU A 788 -38.11 -38.29 -31.43
C LEU A 788 -38.53 -37.53 -32.70
N LYS A 789 -37.77 -36.51 -33.12
CA LYS A 789 -38.14 -35.61 -34.22
C LYS A 789 -37.61 -36.09 -35.56
N PHE A 790 -36.49 -36.81 -35.57
CA PHE A 790 -35.80 -37.22 -36.79
C PHE A 790 -35.66 -38.74 -36.84
N PRO A 791 -36.47 -39.45 -37.65
CA PRO A 791 -36.47 -40.91 -37.68
C PRO A 791 -35.20 -41.52 -38.28
N PHE A 792 -34.39 -40.72 -38.97
CA PHE A 792 -33.18 -41.14 -39.65
C PHE A 792 -31.91 -41.02 -38.79
N VAL A 793 -32.00 -40.59 -37.53
CA VAL A 793 -30.85 -40.47 -36.63
C VAL A 793 -31.19 -40.91 -35.20
N TYR A 794 -30.23 -41.51 -34.50
CA TYR A 794 -30.38 -41.83 -33.09
C TYR A 794 -29.10 -41.56 -32.31
N PHE A 795 -29.23 -40.80 -31.23
CA PHE A 795 -28.14 -40.39 -30.35
C PHE A 795 -28.14 -41.17 -29.04
N VAL A 796 -26.95 -41.57 -28.60
CA VAL A 796 -26.63 -42.11 -27.27
C VAL A 796 -25.38 -41.41 -26.73
N GLY A 797 -25.54 -40.64 -25.65
CA GLY A 797 -24.49 -39.77 -25.12
C GLY A 797 -24.08 -38.72 -26.16
N THR A 798 -22.81 -38.71 -26.54
CA THR A 798 -22.28 -37.86 -27.62
C THR A 798 -22.21 -38.57 -28.97
N THR A 799 -22.49 -39.88 -29.02
CA THR A 799 -22.39 -40.71 -30.22
C THR A 799 -23.75 -40.80 -30.90
N PHE A 800 -23.80 -40.80 -32.21
CA PHE A 800 -25.02 -41.10 -32.96
C PHE A 800 -24.76 -41.93 -34.20
N ILE A 801 -25.81 -42.62 -34.64
CA ILE A 801 -25.88 -43.19 -35.97
C ILE A 801 -26.90 -42.40 -36.78
N VAL A 802 -26.48 -41.93 -37.96
CA VAL A 802 -27.35 -41.37 -38.98
C VAL A 802 -27.53 -42.40 -40.10
N SER A 803 -28.71 -42.40 -40.72
CA SER A 803 -29.12 -43.37 -41.73
C SER A 803 -29.74 -42.69 -42.93
N ALA A 804 -29.74 -43.38 -44.06
CA ALA A 804 -30.49 -43.02 -45.25
C ALA A 804 -30.93 -44.29 -45.99
N ASP A 805 -32.06 -44.23 -46.68
CA ASP A 805 -32.63 -45.37 -47.41
C ASP A 805 -31.74 -45.77 -48.60
N SER A 806 -30.99 -44.81 -49.14
CA SER A 806 -29.97 -44.99 -50.18
C SER A 806 -28.87 -43.95 -50.06
N LEU A 807 -27.74 -44.17 -50.75
CA LEU A 807 -26.63 -43.20 -50.81
C LEU A 807 -27.06 -41.84 -51.38
N ASN A 808 -28.08 -41.82 -52.25
CA ASN A 808 -28.60 -40.58 -52.85
C ASN A 808 -29.33 -39.70 -51.82
N ASP A 809 -29.90 -40.31 -50.79
CA ASP A 809 -30.67 -39.61 -49.75
C ASP A 809 -29.78 -39.15 -48.58
N ALA A 810 -28.56 -39.68 -48.49
CA ALA A 810 -27.62 -39.43 -47.40
C ALA A 810 -27.24 -37.95 -47.24
N GLU A 811 -27.02 -37.22 -48.33
CA GLU A 811 -26.68 -35.79 -48.25
C GLU A 811 -27.86 -34.94 -47.77
N SER A 812 -29.09 -35.31 -48.11
CA SER A 812 -30.31 -34.64 -47.62
C SER A 812 -30.45 -34.82 -46.11
N ASN A 813 -30.31 -36.06 -45.63
CA ASN A 813 -30.39 -36.37 -44.19
C ASN A 813 -29.23 -35.73 -43.41
N ARG A 814 -28.02 -35.73 -43.97
CA ARG A 814 -26.85 -35.05 -43.38
C ARG A 814 -27.11 -33.55 -43.22
N ARG A 815 -27.63 -32.89 -44.25
CA ARG A 815 -27.95 -31.45 -44.21
C ARG A 815 -29.03 -31.15 -43.17
N ALA A 816 -30.13 -31.91 -43.18
CA ALA A 816 -31.20 -31.76 -42.20
C ALA A 816 -30.71 -31.94 -40.76
N LEU A 817 -29.79 -32.89 -40.53
CA LEU A 817 -29.16 -33.11 -39.22
C LEU A 817 -28.31 -31.92 -38.78
N LEU A 818 -27.46 -31.39 -39.68
CA LEU A 818 -26.60 -30.25 -39.39
C LEU A 818 -27.42 -28.98 -39.13
N GLU A 819 -28.46 -28.73 -39.92
CA GLU A 819 -29.39 -27.61 -39.70
C GLU A 819 -30.16 -27.73 -38.38
N ALA A 820 -30.56 -28.94 -37.99
CA ALA A 820 -31.20 -29.17 -36.70
C ALA A 820 -30.23 -28.90 -35.54
N ALA A 821 -28.98 -29.36 -35.65
CA ALA A 821 -27.95 -29.14 -34.64
C ALA A 821 -27.58 -27.66 -34.49
N ASP A 822 -27.49 -26.91 -35.59
CA ASP A 822 -27.16 -25.48 -35.59
C ASP A 822 -28.20 -24.65 -34.82
N LYS A 823 -29.49 -25.02 -34.89
CA LYS A 823 -30.56 -24.38 -34.10
C LYS A 823 -30.36 -24.50 -32.59
N HIS A 824 -29.62 -25.50 -32.14
CA HIS A 824 -29.25 -25.71 -30.74
C HIS A 824 -27.83 -25.23 -30.43
N GLY A 825 -27.11 -24.65 -31.39
CA GLY A 825 -25.71 -24.25 -31.25
C GLY A 825 -24.75 -25.44 -31.15
N TRP A 826 -25.16 -26.63 -31.62
CA TRP A 826 -24.34 -27.84 -31.55
C TRP A 826 -23.46 -28.01 -32.76
N THR A 827 -22.20 -28.38 -32.53
CA THR A 827 -21.29 -28.77 -33.61
C THR A 827 -21.24 -30.29 -33.71
N LEU A 828 -21.49 -30.83 -34.91
CA LEU A 828 -21.44 -32.27 -35.17
C LEU A 828 -20.26 -32.62 -36.07
N SER A 829 -19.67 -33.79 -35.85
CA SER A 829 -18.77 -34.43 -36.82
C SER A 829 -19.53 -35.57 -37.49
N VAL A 830 -19.95 -35.37 -38.73
CA VAL A 830 -20.66 -36.36 -39.55
C VAL A 830 -19.80 -36.69 -40.77
N PRO A 831 -19.50 -37.97 -41.05
CA PRO A 831 -18.82 -38.40 -42.28
C PRO A 831 -19.51 -37.88 -43.55
N TYR A 832 -18.74 -37.66 -44.61
CA TYR A 832 -19.31 -37.33 -45.91
C TYR A 832 -20.14 -38.49 -46.44
N PRO A 833 -21.22 -38.25 -47.22
CA PRO A 833 -22.09 -39.32 -47.73
C PRO A 833 -21.34 -40.47 -48.41
N SER A 834 -20.25 -40.18 -49.11
CA SER A 834 -19.39 -41.19 -49.77
C SER A 834 -18.75 -42.21 -48.81
N GLU A 835 -18.71 -41.92 -47.52
CA GLU A 835 -18.13 -42.75 -46.47
C GLU A 835 -19.20 -43.56 -45.71
N TRP A 836 -20.49 -43.41 -46.06
CA TRP A 836 -21.58 -44.13 -45.43
C TRP A 836 -21.63 -45.57 -45.96
N THR A 837 -21.94 -46.52 -45.09
CA THR A 837 -21.87 -47.95 -45.42
C THR A 837 -23.12 -48.69 -44.97
N GLY A 838 -23.51 -49.73 -45.72
CA GLY A 838 -24.52 -50.71 -45.28
C GLY A 838 -23.94 -51.80 -44.38
N ASP A 839 -22.61 -51.91 -44.30
CA ASP A 839 -21.91 -52.83 -43.40
C ASP A 839 -21.79 -52.22 -42.00
N VAL A 840 -22.61 -52.74 -41.09
CA VAL A 840 -22.78 -52.24 -39.72
C VAL A 840 -21.57 -52.55 -38.84
N ASP A 841 -20.86 -53.64 -39.13
CA ASP A 841 -19.72 -54.08 -38.32
C ASP A 841 -18.54 -53.10 -38.45
N VAL A 842 -18.41 -52.46 -39.62
CA VAL A 842 -17.38 -51.43 -39.91
C VAL A 842 -17.59 -50.16 -39.06
N LEU A 843 -18.81 -49.90 -38.58
CA LEU A 843 -19.12 -48.70 -37.80
C LEU A 843 -18.71 -48.81 -36.32
N ASP A 844 -18.36 -50.00 -35.83
CA ASP A 844 -18.04 -50.26 -34.41
C ASP A 844 -19.06 -49.62 -33.46
N ILE A 845 -20.33 -49.98 -33.63
CA ILE A 845 -21.46 -49.39 -32.89
C ILE A 845 -21.37 -49.67 -31.39
N SER A 846 -20.68 -50.76 -31.00
CA SER A 846 -20.41 -51.13 -29.62
C SER A 846 -19.61 -50.08 -28.85
N THR A 847 -18.74 -49.34 -29.51
CA THR A 847 -17.84 -48.39 -28.86
C THR A 847 -18.41 -46.98 -28.94
N LEU A 848 -18.88 -46.44 -27.81
CA LEU A 848 -19.23 -45.02 -27.73
C LEU A 848 -17.95 -44.17 -27.69
N TRP A 849 -17.99 -42.95 -28.20
CA TRP A 849 -16.99 -41.97 -27.81
C TRP A 849 -17.17 -41.70 -26.33
N GLU A 850 -16.11 -41.77 -25.51
CA GLU A 850 -16.21 -41.67 -24.04
C GLU A 850 -15.23 -40.66 -23.41
N GLY A 851 -14.43 -39.94 -24.21
CA GLY A 851 -13.47 -38.95 -23.72
C GLY A 851 -12.31 -39.57 -22.91
N ILE A 852 -11.57 -38.73 -22.19
CA ILE A 852 -10.37 -39.12 -21.43
C ILE A 852 -10.75 -39.47 -20.00
N TYR A 853 -10.51 -40.72 -19.61
CA TYR A 853 -10.77 -41.24 -18.26
C TYR A 853 -9.64 -40.91 -17.29
N PRO A 854 -9.91 -40.84 -15.97
CA PRO A 854 -8.87 -40.75 -14.96
C PRO A 854 -8.04 -42.05 -14.93
N ALA A 855 -6.72 -41.91 -14.85
CA ALA A 855 -5.79 -43.02 -14.67
C ALA A 855 -5.95 -43.60 -13.26
N VAL A 856 -6.67 -44.72 -13.15
CA VAL A 856 -6.82 -45.43 -11.87
C VAL A 856 -5.49 -46.11 -11.52
N SER A 857 -4.74 -45.55 -10.56
CA SER A 857 -3.55 -46.22 -10.03
C SER A 857 -3.99 -47.48 -9.29
N ARG A 858 -3.86 -48.66 -9.89
CA ARG A 858 -3.93 -49.92 -9.16
C ARG A 858 -2.79 -49.93 -8.14
N ARG A 859 -3.04 -49.51 -6.89
CA ARG A 859 -2.13 -49.85 -5.79
C ARG A 859 -2.09 -51.37 -5.73
N LYS A 860 -0.96 -51.97 -6.12
CA LYS A 860 -0.68 -53.39 -5.88
C LYS A 860 -0.88 -53.63 -4.39
N LYS A 861 -1.94 -54.34 -4.01
CA LYS A 861 -1.99 -55.01 -2.71
C LYS A 861 -0.83 -56.00 -2.73
N ILE A 862 0.24 -55.68 -1.99
CA ILE A 862 1.24 -56.67 -1.63
C ILE A 862 0.53 -57.55 -0.59
N ASP A 863 0.15 -58.75 -1.01
CA ASP A 863 -0.33 -59.79 -0.11
C ASP A 863 0.83 -60.16 0.83
N GLN A 864 0.80 -59.64 2.06
CA GLN A 864 1.47 -60.30 3.18
C GLN A 864 0.65 -61.52 3.56
N LYS A 865 0.95 -62.66 2.92
CA LYS A 865 0.67 -63.98 3.47
C LYS A 865 1.67 -64.27 4.58
N THR A 866 1.17 -64.18 5.81
CA THR A 866 1.41 -65.10 6.93
C THR A 866 2.71 -65.91 6.92
N GLY A 867 3.61 -65.57 7.86
CA GLY A 867 4.38 -66.53 8.64
C GLY A 867 3.82 -66.55 10.05
#